data_AF-A0A3B9X0U1-F1
#
_entry.id   AF-A0A3B9X0U1-F1
#
_cell.length_a   1.000
_cell.length_b   1.000
_cell.length_c   1.000
_cell.angle_alpha   90.00
_cell.angle_beta   90.00
_cell.angle_gamma   90.00
#
_symmetry.space_group_name_H-M   'P 1'
#
loop_
_entity.id
_entity.type
_entity.pdbx_description
1 polymer ?
#
loop_
_entity_poly.entity_id
_entity_poly.type
_entity_poly.pdbx_seq_one_letter_code
_entity_poly.pdbx_strand_id
1 'polypeptide(L)'
;MEVGVDIGALLSVFQSNRPPERFNYQQRSGRAGRKKQAFSAALTYCRGQTHDRIHFEHPEDMTSGIPPQPNVSVTEDQKILAERLFNKEVLRRAFRATGLTWNDSSMPPDTHGEMGIVQDFSSNKGGRRDAIATWLGNNAGEIQMIAAVVTRGTGIEADSLLSPDSSLLERLDRIVKVEDDQERGLANTLADAGVLPMYGMPTMVRSLYFSLPSGDGWFREAKTLDRSIEQAITDYAPGSKRVWDKRLLTPIGLVGPIRHKYKNNWISSIGPVGETTWQIFCRDCRNLSVERISVEDAINKAALVRCPNCEEDNVRAYLAVAPNGFMTDFNLDKPTDSNQLGDEAGTISLVASPAIKGVKPIEKGRAWLALSPQQKVYRITQNQKGAPFSFQLKNKHTSPQNQWLDGDMWIADEDGEIKAALTAPKTTDLFSIRVLDSDGLGFYDKHREVGSRKAVWYSAATILQRAIALELDVDSLDIEIASVHQYKGENDIGAELYLADEHPNGAGLVYWAHKNWPALLDGCLDPDSAGEFSKLGRYIRDECSRAQKENQHWRGPDLLLKGFRNRHLHALLDWRLGLELLSVMRDPSYIPGVSPSFETWRFELKSWGDEAKEIAANYCSAFGEGEYQPVTDGAYLHGWQDGDILDVVAHPLWEFDSLMRDVVSQSIVTFARSQSNVNYVRLLDSFNLSRRMSWVRNNPEFFLKHDLSYLGSSHSDGLSSSGSSSSNDLNQLISESEIGKLFEYDGDVWEKVLEQDAWSIAKGNYILRQDGYEPFAARISSMPGQGQRIKQKNKPSLKNEQWPVLKVLAHRQ
;
A
#
# COMPACT_ATOMS: atom_id res chain seq x y z
N MET A 1 22.74 15.35 10.21
CA MET A 1 23.43 16.31 11.10
C MET A 1 23.83 15.53 12.33
N GLU A 2 25.13 15.43 12.61
CA GLU A 2 25.68 14.56 13.64
C GLU A 2 25.44 15.05 15.07
N VAL A 3 25.37 14.10 16.00
CA VAL A 3 25.53 14.34 17.44
C VAL A 3 26.93 14.91 17.65
N GLY A 4 27.04 16.11 18.21
CA GLY A 4 28.32 16.57 18.77
C GLY A 4 29.03 17.71 18.06
N VAL A 5 28.53 18.22 16.92
CA VAL A 5 29.11 19.44 16.32
C VAL A 5 28.95 20.62 17.29
N ASP A 6 30.08 21.08 17.85
CA ASP A 6 30.14 22.24 18.73
C ASP A 6 30.02 23.53 17.90
N ILE A 7 28.84 24.16 17.94
CA ILE A 7 28.59 25.44 17.26
C ILE A 7 29.05 26.64 18.13
N GLY A 8 29.85 26.40 19.17
CA GLY A 8 30.50 27.46 19.95
C GLY A 8 29.57 28.17 20.93
N ALA A 9 29.43 29.49 20.78
CA ALA A 9 28.84 30.42 21.76
C ALA A 9 27.30 30.42 21.81
N LEU A 10 26.65 29.37 21.32
CA LEU A 10 25.19 29.33 21.22
C LEU A 10 24.54 29.24 22.61
N LEU A 11 23.95 30.34 23.08
CA LEU A 11 23.29 30.43 24.39
C LEU A 11 21.86 29.87 24.37
N SER A 12 21.18 29.96 23.22
CA SER A 12 19.79 29.54 23.11
C SER A 12 19.47 28.86 21.79
N VAL A 13 18.69 27.79 21.84
CA VAL A 13 18.13 27.13 20.65
C VAL A 13 16.62 27.31 20.65
N PHE A 14 16.09 27.85 19.56
CA PHE A 14 14.66 27.86 19.28
C PHE A 14 14.33 26.77 18.25
N GLN A 15 13.40 25.89 18.60
CA GLN A 15 12.90 24.84 17.72
C GLN A 15 11.48 25.22 17.27
N SER A 16 11.27 25.37 15.96
CA SER A 16 9.99 25.79 15.36
C SER A 16 8.87 24.73 15.37
N ASN A 17 9.20 23.53 15.79
CA ASN A 17 8.33 22.37 15.91
C ASN A 17 8.95 21.37 16.89
N ARG A 18 8.14 20.45 17.43
CA ARG A 18 8.65 19.34 18.21
C ARG A 18 9.52 18.42 17.34
N PRO A 19 10.77 18.09 17.74
CA PRO A 19 11.57 17.11 17.02
C PRO A 19 10.91 15.73 17.02
N PRO A 20 11.03 14.93 15.94
CA PRO A 20 10.29 13.68 15.81
C PRO A 20 10.56 12.67 16.93
N GLU A 21 11.83 12.57 17.34
CA GLU A 21 12.33 11.55 18.27
C GLU A 21 13.18 12.18 19.36
N ARG A 22 13.38 11.44 20.46
CA ARG A 22 14.16 11.90 21.62
C ARG A 22 15.58 12.30 21.26
N PHE A 23 16.24 11.43 20.51
CA PHE A 23 17.58 11.67 20.03
C PHE A 23 17.68 12.95 19.19
N ASN A 24 16.66 13.23 18.36
CA ASN A 24 16.60 14.44 17.55
C ASN A 24 16.47 15.70 18.42
N TYR A 25 15.68 15.63 19.49
CA TYR A 25 15.58 16.73 20.45
C TYR A 25 16.90 16.95 21.19
N GLN A 26 17.52 15.90 21.73
CA GLN A 26 18.80 16.00 22.42
C GLN A 26 19.90 16.56 21.52
N GLN A 27 19.96 16.12 20.25
CA GLN A 27 20.91 16.68 19.28
C GLN A 27 20.70 18.17 19.02
N ARG A 28 19.46 18.64 19.01
CA ARG A 28 19.12 20.03 18.73
C ARG A 28 19.29 20.92 19.96
N SER A 29 18.80 20.48 21.12
CA SER A 29 18.90 21.23 22.39
C SER A 29 20.33 21.24 22.92
N GLY A 30 21.07 20.13 22.78
CA GLY A 30 22.47 19.99 23.19
C GLY A 30 23.48 20.82 22.39
N ARG A 31 23.01 21.66 21.46
CA ARG A 31 23.80 22.70 20.78
C ARG A 31 23.98 23.95 21.63
N ALA A 32 23.07 24.21 22.57
CA ALA A 32 23.21 25.32 23.51
C ALA A 32 24.00 24.90 24.76
N GLY A 33 24.65 25.87 25.43
CA GLY A 33 25.20 25.65 26.77
C GLY A 33 26.53 24.91 26.85
N ARG A 34 27.36 25.00 25.79
CA ARG A 34 28.74 24.47 25.80
C ARG A 34 29.75 25.55 26.20
N LYS A 35 31.01 25.17 26.50
CA LYS A 35 32.13 26.08 26.86
C LYS A 35 31.94 26.94 28.12
N LYS A 36 31.45 26.35 29.22
CA LYS A 36 31.30 27.03 30.54
C LYS A 36 30.38 28.28 30.50
N GLN A 37 29.43 28.32 29.57
CA GLN A 37 28.39 29.34 29.58
C GLN A 37 27.57 29.22 30.87
N ALA A 38 27.32 30.36 31.54
CA ALA A 38 26.60 30.37 32.82
C ALA A 38 25.13 29.95 32.69
N PHE A 39 24.51 30.19 31.53
CA PHE A 39 23.12 29.88 31.27
C PHE A 39 22.93 29.44 29.82
N SER A 40 21.99 28.52 29.61
CA SER A 40 21.53 28.13 28.28
C SER A 40 20.04 27.84 28.29
N ALA A 41 19.35 28.16 27.20
CA ALA A 41 17.93 27.92 27.05
C ALA A 41 17.61 27.11 25.78
N ALA A 42 16.71 26.15 25.89
CA ALA A 42 16.10 25.50 24.74
C ALA A 42 14.60 25.79 24.78
N LEU A 43 14.07 26.43 23.73
CA LEU A 43 12.65 26.70 23.58
C LEU A 43 12.13 25.91 22.39
N THR A 44 11.13 25.06 22.62
CA THR A 44 10.44 24.31 21.56
C THR A 44 9.02 24.81 21.44
N TYR A 45 8.68 25.32 20.25
CA TYR A 45 7.33 25.68 19.91
C TYR A 45 6.60 24.44 19.37
N CYS A 46 5.60 23.96 20.10
CA CYS A 46 4.72 22.88 19.68
C CYS A 46 3.53 23.45 18.89
N ARG A 47 3.33 22.98 17.67
CA ARG A 47 2.17 23.33 16.85
C ARG A 47 0.94 22.54 17.30
N GLY A 48 -0.26 22.91 16.84
CA GLY A 48 -1.50 22.16 17.10
C GLY A 48 -1.62 20.80 16.39
N GLN A 49 -0.50 20.15 16.05
CA GLN A 49 -0.46 18.83 15.43
C GLN A 49 -0.47 17.73 16.50
N THR A 50 -0.97 16.54 16.18
CA THR A 50 -1.12 15.42 17.13
C THR A 50 0.18 15.12 17.88
N HIS A 51 1.29 14.94 17.15
CA HIS A 51 2.61 14.64 17.73
C HIS A 51 3.11 15.75 18.66
N ASP A 52 3.07 17.00 18.20
CA ASP A 52 3.47 18.18 18.97
C ASP A 52 2.63 18.34 20.25
N ARG A 53 1.32 18.05 20.17
CA ARG A 53 0.38 18.14 21.31
C ARG A 53 0.71 17.12 22.40
N ILE A 54 0.90 15.85 22.03
CA ILE A 54 1.24 14.77 22.98
C ILE A 54 2.47 15.16 23.79
N HIS A 55 3.53 15.59 23.11
CA HIS A 55 4.79 15.94 23.77
C HIS A 55 4.81 17.34 24.40
N PHE A 56 3.80 18.16 24.15
CA PHE A 56 3.57 19.41 24.88
C PHE A 56 2.89 19.13 26.21
N GLU A 57 1.89 18.25 26.21
CA GLU A 57 1.19 17.78 27.42
C GLU A 57 2.12 16.91 28.29
N HIS A 58 3.05 16.17 27.67
CA HIS A 58 3.98 15.23 28.33
C HIS A 58 5.45 15.47 27.90
N PRO A 59 6.08 16.54 28.40
CA PRO A 59 7.44 16.89 28.00
C PRO A 59 8.50 15.87 28.46
N GLU A 60 8.27 15.13 29.55
CA GLU A 60 9.19 14.18 30.20
C GLU A 60 9.64 13.03 29.29
N ASP A 61 8.77 12.54 28.41
CA ASP A 61 9.08 11.46 27.47
C ASP A 61 10.25 11.85 26.53
N MET A 62 10.38 13.14 26.28
CA MET A 62 11.32 13.71 25.30
C MET A 62 12.52 14.38 25.95
N THR A 63 12.38 14.91 27.17
CA THR A 63 13.47 15.53 27.92
C THR A 63 14.24 14.51 28.77
N SER A 64 13.54 13.53 29.36
CA SER A 64 14.08 12.60 30.36
C SER A 64 13.87 11.12 30.05
N GLY A 65 13.16 10.77 28.95
CA GLY A 65 12.98 9.36 28.54
C GLY A 65 14.30 8.59 28.38
N ILE A 66 14.26 7.26 28.36
CA ILE A 66 15.46 6.44 28.13
C ILE A 66 15.66 6.34 26.60
N PRO A 67 16.83 6.73 26.04
CA PRO A 67 17.08 6.54 24.62
C PRO A 67 17.20 5.04 24.30
N PRO A 68 16.74 4.58 23.12
CA PRO A 68 17.03 3.23 22.67
C PRO A 68 18.54 3.03 22.56
N GLN A 69 19.02 1.85 22.97
CA GLN A 69 20.42 1.49 22.83
C GLN A 69 20.66 1.07 21.38
N PRO A 70 21.64 1.65 20.67
CA PRO A 70 21.90 1.28 19.29
C PRO A 70 22.39 -0.16 19.21
N ASN A 71 21.78 -0.95 18.33
CA ASN A 71 22.25 -2.28 17.96
C ASN A 71 22.83 -2.28 16.53
N VAL A 72 23.71 -3.24 16.24
CA VAL A 72 24.16 -3.54 14.88
C VAL A 72 23.83 -4.99 14.60
N SER A 73 22.91 -5.23 13.66
CA SER A 73 22.57 -6.58 13.24
C SER A 73 23.72 -7.18 12.44
N VAL A 74 24.31 -8.25 12.96
CA VAL A 74 25.41 -9.01 12.34
C VAL A 74 25.02 -10.47 12.12
N THR A 75 23.73 -10.77 12.08
CA THR A 75 23.19 -12.14 11.94
C THR A 75 22.99 -12.53 10.47
N GLU A 76 22.68 -13.81 10.23
CA GLU A 76 22.40 -14.37 8.91
C GLU A 76 21.27 -13.64 8.16
N ASP A 77 20.32 -13.02 8.88
CA ASP A 77 19.22 -12.27 8.27
C ASP A 77 19.69 -11.01 7.51
N GLN A 78 20.95 -10.57 7.71
CA GLN A 78 21.57 -9.45 7.00
C GLN A 78 22.60 -9.89 5.94
N LYS A 79 22.60 -11.18 5.56
CA LYS A 79 23.52 -11.75 4.56
C LYS A 79 23.57 -10.98 3.24
N ILE A 80 22.46 -10.40 2.79
CA ILE A 80 22.39 -9.65 1.53
C ILE A 80 23.38 -8.47 1.49
N LEU A 81 23.65 -7.83 2.63
CA LEU A 81 24.62 -6.75 2.72
C LEU A 81 26.06 -7.27 2.58
N ALA A 82 26.34 -8.43 3.19
CA ALA A 82 27.63 -9.11 3.07
C ALA A 82 27.89 -9.58 1.62
N GLU A 83 26.88 -10.13 0.94
CA GLU A 83 26.98 -10.54 -0.48
C GLU A 83 27.38 -9.37 -1.39
N ARG A 84 26.78 -8.19 -1.20
CA ARG A 84 27.12 -7.00 -2.00
C ARG A 84 28.55 -6.54 -1.77
N LEU A 85 29.00 -6.52 -0.51
CA LEU A 85 30.37 -6.15 -0.18
C LEU A 85 31.38 -7.15 -0.75
N PHE A 86 31.07 -8.45 -0.64
CA PHE A 86 31.82 -9.54 -1.25
C PHE A 86 31.92 -9.39 -2.76
N ASN A 87 30.79 -9.25 -3.46
CA ASN A 87 30.75 -9.05 -4.92
C ASN A 87 31.55 -7.82 -5.35
N LYS A 88 31.47 -6.71 -4.61
CA LYS A 88 32.23 -5.49 -4.91
C LYS A 88 33.73 -5.72 -4.82
N GLU A 89 34.21 -6.39 -3.79
CA GLU A 89 35.64 -6.65 -3.64
C GLU A 89 36.16 -7.66 -4.69
N VAL A 90 35.40 -8.72 -4.96
CA VAL A 90 35.70 -9.71 -6.00
C VAL A 90 35.82 -9.02 -7.37
N LEU A 91 34.80 -8.24 -7.76
CA LEU A 91 34.79 -7.54 -9.06
C LEU A 91 35.86 -6.46 -9.13
N ARG A 92 36.12 -5.71 -8.06
CA ARG A 92 37.20 -4.71 -8.02
C ARG A 92 38.54 -5.35 -8.35
N ARG A 93 38.87 -6.52 -7.78
CA ARG A 93 40.12 -7.22 -8.07
C ARG A 93 40.14 -7.80 -9.49
N ALA A 94 39.03 -8.39 -9.93
CA ALA A 94 38.90 -8.93 -11.29
C ALA A 94 39.11 -7.84 -12.37
N PHE A 95 38.39 -6.72 -12.28
CA PHE A 95 38.53 -5.61 -13.23
C PHE A 95 39.90 -4.93 -13.15
N ARG A 96 40.48 -4.77 -11.96
CA ARG A 96 41.85 -4.26 -11.81
C ARG A 96 42.88 -5.15 -12.52
N ALA A 97 42.70 -6.48 -12.49
CA ALA A 97 43.58 -7.42 -13.19
C ALA A 97 43.52 -7.28 -14.72
N THR A 98 42.44 -6.73 -15.27
CA THR A 98 42.32 -6.42 -16.71
C THR A 98 43.03 -5.13 -17.14
N GLY A 99 43.53 -4.33 -16.18
CA GLY A 99 44.25 -3.08 -16.45
C GLY A 99 43.36 -1.86 -16.71
N LEU A 100 42.05 -1.95 -16.42
CA LEU A 100 41.13 -0.82 -16.54
C LEU A 100 41.47 0.31 -15.56
N THR A 101 41.17 1.53 -16.00
CA THR A 101 41.33 2.75 -15.21
C THR A 101 40.07 3.61 -15.31
N TRP A 102 39.98 4.68 -14.52
CA TRP A 102 38.91 5.68 -14.62
C TRP A 102 38.73 6.28 -16.03
N ASN A 103 39.75 6.24 -16.89
CA ASN A 103 39.68 6.74 -18.26
C ASN A 103 38.85 5.84 -19.20
N ASP A 104 38.56 4.62 -18.78
CA ASP A 104 37.72 3.66 -19.50
C ASP A 104 36.23 3.75 -19.08
N SER A 105 35.92 4.61 -18.11
CA SER A 105 34.57 4.89 -17.60
C SER A 105 33.91 6.08 -18.32
N SER A 106 32.61 6.28 -18.09
CA SER A 106 31.89 7.47 -18.55
C SER A 106 32.39 8.77 -17.87
N MET A 107 31.99 9.94 -18.39
CA MET A 107 32.38 11.25 -17.84
C MET A 107 31.16 11.99 -17.26
N PRO A 108 31.01 12.11 -15.93
CA PRO A 108 32.05 11.92 -14.91
C PRO A 108 32.30 10.43 -14.61
N PRO A 109 33.49 10.08 -14.08
CA PRO A 109 33.82 8.69 -13.73
C PRO A 109 32.76 8.06 -12.81
N ASP A 110 32.57 6.76 -12.98
CA ASP A 110 31.58 6.00 -12.23
C ASP A 110 31.94 5.94 -10.74
N THR A 111 31.04 6.45 -9.89
CA THR A 111 31.22 6.51 -8.44
C THR A 111 31.25 5.13 -7.78
N HIS A 112 30.74 4.09 -8.45
CA HIS A 112 30.69 2.74 -7.89
C HIS A 112 31.96 1.92 -8.17
N GLY A 113 32.76 2.29 -9.17
CA GLY A 113 34.06 1.67 -9.45
C GLY A 113 34.51 1.74 -10.90
N GLU A 114 35.80 1.45 -11.11
CA GLU A 114 36.48 1.46 -12.42
C GLU A 114 36.22 0.16 -13.20
N MET A 115 34.98 -0.04 -13.65
CA MET A 115 34.56 -1.25 -14.40
C MET A 115 34.29 -0.99 -15.89
N GLY A 116 34.51 0.24 -16.35
CA GLY A 116 34.21 0.69 -17.71
C GLY A 116 32.71 0.95 -17.95
N ILE A 117 32.29 0.88 -19.21
CA ILE A 117 30.88 1.06 -19.63
C ILE A 117 30.20 -0.26 -20.01
N VAL A 118 28.86 -0.26 -20.02
CA VAL A 118 28.01 -1.41 -20.32
C VAL A 118 28.30 -1.98 -21.71
N GLN A 119 28.40 -1.13 -22.73
CA GLN A 119 28.66 -1.56 -24.11
C GLN A 119 29.93 -2.40 -24.23
N ASP A 120 31.03 -1.93 -23.65
CA ASP A 120 32.34 -2.57 -23.77
C ASP A 120 32.36 -3.96 -23.11
N PHE A 121 31.64 -4.12 -21.99
CA PHE A 121 31.48 -5.43 -21.35
C PHE A 121 30.56 -6.34 -22.16
N SER A 122 29.41 -5.83 -22.61
CA SER A 122 28.45 -6.59 -23.43
C SER A 122 29.04 -7.08 -24.74
N SER A 123 29.84 -6.24 -25.40
CA SER A 123 30.48 -6.57 -26.68
C SER A 123 31.80 -7.33 -26.48
N ASN A 124 32.18 -7.62 -25.24
CA ASN A 124 33.45 -8.24 -24.87
C ASN A 124 34.66 -7.54 -25.50
N LYS A 125 34.64 -6.20 -25.54
CA LYS A 125 35.69 -5.41 -26.18
C LYS A 125 37.03 -5.65 -25.48
N GLY A 126 38.06 -5.97 -26.27
CA GLY A 126 39.38 -6.31 -25.73
C GLY A 126 39.41 -7.60 -24.89
N GLY A 127 38.41 -8.48 -25.02
CA GLY A 127 38.31 -9.72 -24.23
C GLY A 127 37.94 -9.49 -22.77
N ARG A 128 37.36 -8.32 -22.44
CA ARG A 128 37.08 -7.90 -21.06
C ARG A 128 36.21 -8.90 -20.29
N ARG A 129 35.09 -9.33 -20.86
CA ARG A 129 34.17 -10.30 -20.23
C ARG A 129 34.87 -11.63 -20.01
N ASP A 130 35.61 -12.12 -21.01
CA ASP A 130 36.30 -13.41 -20.92
C ASP A 130 37.47 -13.36 -19.92
N ALA A 131 38.15 -12.22 -19.81
CA ALA A 131 39.17 -11.98 -18.81
C ALA A 131 38.60 -12.04 -17.38
N ILE A 132 37.42 -11.46 -17.15
CA ILE A 132 36.70 -11.58 -15.87
C ILE A 132 36.29 -13.03 -15.60
N ALA A 133 35.73 -13.73 -16.59
CA ALA A 133 35.37 -15.14 -16.47
C ALA A 133 36.59 -16.01 -16.09
N THR A 134 37.72 -15.77 -16.76
CA THR A 134 39.00 -16.45 -16.49
C THR A 134 39.52 -16.13 -15.08
N TRP A 135 39.42 -14.87 -14.65
CA TRP A 135 39.85 -14.46 -13.33
C TRP A 135 39.01 -15.13 -12.23
N LEU A 136 37.69 -15.17 -12.37
CA LEU A 136 36.80 -15.83 -11.41
C LEU A 136 37.13 -17.32 -11.27
N GLY A 137 37.36 -18.03 -12.39
CA GLY A 137 37.69 -19.46 -12.35
C GLY A 137 39.09 -19.80 -11.80
N ASN A 138 40.07 -18.90 -11.94
CA ASN A 138 41.46 -19.18 -11.54
C ASN A 138 41.82 -18.72 -10.12
N ASN A 139 41.00 -17.89 -9.48
CA ASN A 139 41.34 -17.24 -8.19
C ASN A 139 40.47 -17.70 -7.02
N ALA A 140 39.98 -18.95 -7.03
CA ALA A 140 39.11 -19.50 -5.99
C ALA A 140 39.63 -19.29 -4.55
N GLY A 141 40.95 -19.45 -4.32
CA GLY A 141 41.55 -19.24 -3.00
C GLY A 141 41.50 -17.77 -2.53
N GLU A 142 41.60 -16.81 -3.46
CA GLU A 142 41.46 -15.39 -3.16
C GLU A 142 40.00 -15.03 -2.86
N ILE A 143 39.06 -15.60 -3.62
CA ILE A 143 37.61 -15.43 -3.41
C ILE A 143 37.20 -15.98 -2.03
N GLN A 144 37.68 -17.16 -1.64
CA GLN A 144 37.47 -17.73 -0.31
C GLN A 144 38.00 -16.83 0.80
N MET A 145 39.19 -16.23 0.63
CA MET A 145 39.75 -15.29 1.59
C MET A 145 38.87 -14.04 1.73
N ILE A 146 38.34 -13.50 0.63
CA ILE A 146 37.45 -12.33 0.65
C ILE A 146 36.18 -12.66 1.44
N ALA A 147 35.55 -13.82 1.19
CA ALA A 147 34.37 -14.25 1.95
C ALA A 147 34.66 -14.33 3.46
N ALA A 148 35.77 -14.97 3.85
CA ALA A 148 36.17 -15.10 5.25
C ALA A 148 36.52 -13.77 5.93
N VAL A 149 36.97 -12.76 5.16
CA VAL A 149 37.22 -11.41 5.69
C VAL A 149 35.92 -10.66 5.88
N VAL A 150 35.01 -10.71 4.91
CA VAL A 150 33.73 -10.00 4.95
C VAL A 150 32.83 -10.51 6.08
N THR A 151 32.83 -11.81 6.35
CA THR A 151 31.99 -12.40 7.40
C THR A 151 32.64 -12.42 8.79
N ARG A 152 33.88 -11.95 8.92
CA ARG A 152 34.62 -12.01 10.19
C ARG A 152 33.92 -11.21 11.29
N GLY A 153 33.64 -11.88 12.42
CA GLY A 153 32.97 -11.25 13.56
C GLY A 153 31.45 -11.09 13.39
N THR A 154 30.88 -11.71 12.36
CA THR A 154 29.44 -11.80 12.12
C THR A 154 28.97 -13.24 12.36
N GLY A 155 27.65 -13.45 12.46
CA GLY A 155 27.01 -14.76 12.46
C GLY A 155 26.73 -15.30 11.05
N ILE A 156 27.37 -14.75 10.02
CA ILE A 156 27.18 -15.16 8.62
C ILE A 156 28.25 -16.19 8.24
N GLU A 157 27.82 -17.32 7.68
CA GLU A 157 28.75 -18.36 7.24
C GLU A 157 29.46 -17.93 5.95
N ALA A 158 30.80 -17.99 5.93
CA ALA A 158 31.60 -17.56 4.77
C ALA A 158 31.27 -18.36 3.49
N ASP A 159 31.10 -19.68 3.64
CA ASP A 159 30.75 -20.58 2.54
C ASP A 159 29.40 -20.24 1.90
N SER A 160 28.51 -19.59 2.66
CA SER A 160 27.21 -19.16 2.16
C SER A 160 27.32 -18.04 1.11
N LEU A 161 28.44 -17.29 1.07
CA LEU A 161 28.74 -16.27 0.07
C LEU A 161 29.41 -16.87 -1.18
N LEU A 162 30.02 -18.04 -1.03
CA LEU A 162 30.67 -18.79 -2.11
C LEU A 162 29.60 -19.54 -2.92
N SER A 163 28.76 -18.79 -3.61
CA SER A 163 27.92 -19.36 -4.68
C SER A 163 28.83 -19.86 -5.82
N PRO A 164 28.49 -20.92 -6.57
CA PRO A 164 29.34 -21.40 -7.65
C PRO A 164 29.63 -20.28 -8.66
N ASP A 165 30.89 -20.12 -9.06
CA ASP A 165 31.45 -19.00 -9.84
C ASP A 165 30.68 -18.67 -11.14
N SER A 166 29.87 -19.61 -11.65
CA SER A 166 28.97 -19.42 -12.79
C SER A 166 27.76 -18.51 -12.50
N SER A 167 27.34 -18.30 -11.25
CA SER A 167 26.13 -17.53 -10.93
C SER A 167 26.33 -16.00 -11.00
N LEU A 168 27.52 -15.50 -10.66
CA LEU A 168 27.82 -14.06 -10.68
C LEU A 168 27.95 -13.56 -12.11
N LEU A 169 28.74 -14.24 -12.96
CA LEU A 169 28.90 -13.84 -14.36
C LEU A 169 27.57 -13.89 -15.13
N GLU A 170 26.76 -14.94 -14.94
CA GLU A 170 25.41 -15.02 -15.51
C GLU A 170 24.49 -13.88 -15.01
N ARG A 171 24.65 -13.44 -13.76
CA ARG A 171 23.94 -12.27 -13.24
C ARG A 171 24.41 -10.99 -13.91
N LEU A 172 25.72 -10.79 -14.11
CA LEU A 172 26.28 -9.64 -14.86
C LEU A 172 25.74 -9.61 -16.29
N ASP A 173 25.80 -10.73 -17.01
CA ASP A 173 25.34 -10.86 -18.39
C ASP A 173 23.84 -10.53 -18.52
N ARG A 174 23.01 -11.01 -17.59
CA ARG A 174 21.58 -10.69 -17.56
C ARG A 174 21.31 -9.21 -17.35
N ILE A 175 22.03 -8.57 -16.44
CA ILE A 175 21.86 -7.15 -16.14
C ILE A 175 22.26 -6.30 -17.35
N VAL A 176 23.44 -6.55 -17.91
CA VAL A 176 23.98 -5.82 -19.06
C VAL A 176 23.09 -5.96 -20.30
N LYS A 177 22.48 -7.13 -20.51
CA LYS A 177 21.55 -7.37 -21.62
C LYS A 177 20.24 -6.58 -21.52
N VAL A 178 19.82 -6.22 -20.31
CA VAL A 178 18.55 -5.51 -20.05
C VAL A 178 18.76 -3.99 -19.90
N GLU A 179 20.00 -3.54 -19.79
CA GLU A 179 20.33 -2.11 -19.74
C GLU A 179 20.25 -1.48 -21.13
N ASP A 180 19.46 -0.41 -21.24
CA ASP A 180 19.23 0.28 -22.50
C ASP A 180 20.33 1.33 -22.76
N ASP A 181 20.86 1.94 -21.69
CA ASP A 181 21.96 2.90 -21.78
C ASP A 181 23.31 2.19 -21.85
N GLN A 182 23.75 1.95 -23.09
CA GLN A 182 25.01 1.28 -23.40
C GLN A 182 26.25 2.11 -23.03
N GLU A 183 26.13 3.43 -22.92
CA GLU A 183 27.22 4.33 -22.50
C GLU A 183 27.29 4.52 -20.97
N ARG A 184 26.31 3.96 -20.24
CA ARG A 184 26.30 3.98 -18.78
C ARG A 184 27.52 3.27 -18.20
N GLY A 185 27.99 3.79 -17.06
CA GLY A 185 29.02 3.13 -16.27
C GLY A 185 28.54 1.77 -15.76
N LEU A 186 29.35 0.72 -15.98
CA LEU A 186 28.98 -0.65 -15.63
C LEU A 186 28.82 -0.80 -14.12
N ALA A 187 29.66 -0.17 -13.31
CA ALA A 187 29.58 -0.29 -11.85
C ALA A 187 28.29 0.35 -11.31
N ASN A 188 27.84 1.46 -11.88
CA ASN A 188 26.57 2.11 -11.58
C ASN A 188 25.39 1.19 -11.94
N THR A 189 25.38 0.60 -13.13
CA THR A 189 24.34 -0.37 -13.53
C THR A 189 24.30 -1.59 -12.60
N LEU A 190 25.46 -2.10 -12.16
CA LEU A 190 25.54 -3.21 -11.21
C LEU A 190 25.11 -2.81 -9.79
N ALA A 191 25.36 -1.57 -9.38
CA ALA A 191 24.87 -1.03 -8.13
C ALA A 191 23.35 -0.87 -8.15
N ASP A 192 22.75 -0.35 -9.21
CA ASP A 192 21.30 -0.24 -9.40
C ASP A 192 20.56 -1.58 -9.40
N ALA A 193 21.25 -2.65 -9.81
CA ALA A 193 20.74 -4.02 -9.84
C ALA A 193 21.02 -4.82 -8.54
N GLY A 194 21.49 -4.14 -7.49
CA GLY A 194 21.75 -4.75 -6.18
C GLY A 194 22.90 -5.75 -6.15
N VAL A 195 23.80 -5.76 -7.16
CA VAL A 195 25.04 -6.57 -7.13
C VAL A 195 26.09 -5.89 -6.25
N LEU A 196 26.16 -4.56 -6.32
CA LEU A 196 27.10 -3.73 -5.54
C LEU A 196 26.36 -2.91 -4.47
N PRO A 197 27.05 -2.48 -3.40
CA PRO A 197 26.51 -1.50 -2.46
C PRO A 197 26.22 -0.16 -3.16
N MET A 198 25.05 0.40 -2.88
CA MET A 198 24.62 1.69 -3.39
C MET A 198 24.66 2.80 -2.33
N TYR A 199 24.36 2.45 -1.07
CA TYR A 199 24.32 3.38 0.05
C TYR A 199 25.67 4.05 0.31
N GLY A 200 25.65 5.36 0.55
CA GLY A 200 26.84 6.20 0.74
C GLY A 200 27.41 6.82 -0.54
N MET A 201 26.87 6.49 -1.72
CA MET A 201 27.23 7.13 -3.00
C MET A 201 26.13 8.10 -3.45
N PRO A 202 26.46 9.26 -4.06
CA PRO A 202 25.49 10.30 -4.40
C PRO A 202 24.69 10.00 -5.68
N THR A 203 24.29 8.76 -5.93
CA THR A 203 23.57 8.38 -7.18
C THR A 203 22.10 8.78 -7.18
N MET A 204 21.48 8.72 -6.01
CA MET A 204 20.09 9.14 -5.81
C MET A 204 19.97 10.63 -5.51
N VAL A 205 21.03 11.42 -5.67
CA VAL A 205 21.02 12.87 -5.42
C VAL A 205 20.66 13.63 -6.69
N ARG A 206 19.84 14.67 -6.57
CA ARG A 206 19.53 15.60 -7.65
C ARG A 206 19.81 17.03 -7.20
N SER A 207 20.47 17.77 -8.09
CA SER A 207 20.85 19.15 -7.86
C SER A 207 19.80 20.12 -8.39
N LEU A 208 19.51 21.15 -7.60
CA LEU A 208 18.84 22.36 -8.04
C LEU A 208 19.89 23.43 -8.32
N TYR A 209 20.11 23.76 -9.59
CA TYR A 209 21.02 24.81 -10.02
C TYR A 209 20.37 26.18 -9.83
N PHE A 210 20.99 27.00 -8.97
CA PHE A 210 20.44 28.31 -8.61
C PHE A 210 21.33 29.50 -8.93
N SER A 211 22.62 29.28 -9.24
CA SER A 211 23.51 30.35 -9.67
C SER A 211 24.63 29.82 -10.55
N LEU A 212 24.94 30.60 -11.59
CA LEU A 212 26.07 30.40 -12.49
C LEU A 212 27.08 31.54 -12.21
N PRO A 213 28.19 31.29 -11.49
CA PRO A 213 29.13 32.34 -11.10
C PRO A 213 29.91 32.98 -12.27
N SER A 214 30.11 34.29 -12.23
CA SER A 214 30.94 35.07 -13.19
C SER A 214 32.38 35.34 -12.70
N GLY A 215 33.28 35.89 -13.53
CA GLY A 215 34.68 36.28 -13.20
C GLY A 215 35.80 35.65 -14.07
N ASP A 216 37.03 35.59 -13.54
CA ASP A 216 38.22 35.02 -14.21
C ASP A 216 38.75 33.77 -13.47
N GLY A 217 38.55 32.58 -14.05
CA GLY A 217 39.05 31.31 -13.53
C GLY A 217 38.78 30.15 -14.51
N TRP A 218 39.70 29.20 -14.62
CA TRP A 218 39.69 28.13 -15.63
C TRP A 218 38.62 27.05 -15.40
N PHE A 219 38.18 26.86 -14.15
CA PHE A 219 37.11 25.93 -13.79
C PHE A 219 36.20 26.56 -12.73
N ARG A 220 34.90 26.58 -13.01
CA ARG A 220 33.87 27.09 -12.11
C ARG A 220 32.79 26.04 -11.95
N GLU A 221 32.24 25.99 -10.75
CA GLU A 221 31.12 25.13 -10.43
C GLU A 221 29.86 25.98 -10.31
N ALA A 222 28.76 25.48 -10.86
CA ALA A 222 27.46 26.06 -10.63
C ALA A 222 27.07 25.84 -9.16
N LYS A 223 26.39 26.82 -8.55
CA LYS A 223 25.92 26.64 -7.17
C LYS A 223 24.64 25.81 -7.17
N THR A 224 24.64 24.77 -6.35
CA THR A 224 23.56 23.79 -6.27
C THR A 224 22.99 23.66 -4.87
N LEU A 225 21.72 23.26 -4.79
CA LEU A 225 21.14 22.64 -3.62
C LEU A 225 20.86 21.18 -3.91
N ASP A 226 21.36 20.29 -3.06
CA ASP A 226 21.27 18.85 -3.29
C ASP A 226 20.24 18.20 -2.35
N ARG A 227 19.42 17.31 -2.93
CA ARG A 227 18.43 16.47 -2.23
C ARG A 227 18.40 15.09 -2.85
N SER A 228 17.93 14.09 -2.09
CA SER A 228 17.57 12.80 -2.70
C SER A 228 16.49 13.02 -3.75
N ILE A 229 16.48 12.23 -4.83
CA ILE A 229 15.53 12.36 -5.93
C ILE A 229 14.09 12.26 -5.43
N GLU A 230 13.82 11.37 -4.47
CA GLU A 230 12.51 11.22 -3.82
C GLU A 230 12.00 12.52 -3.19
N GLN A 231 12.89 13.29 -2.57
CA GLN A 231 12.56 14.58 -2.02
C GLN A 231 12.57 15.67 -3.10
N ALA A 232 13.52 15.63 -4.02
CA ALA A 232 13.73 16.65 -5.06
C ALA A 232 12.55 16.77 -6.02
N ILE A 233 11.89 15.68 -6.41
CA ILE A 233 10.72 15.72 -7.30
C ILE A 233 9.53 16.49 -6.70
N THR A 234 9.53 16.71 -5.39
CA THR A 234 8.53 17.51 -4.67
C THR A 234 9.12 18.88 -4.33
N ASP A 235 10.35 18.89 -3.79
CA ASP A 235 10.95 20.10 -3.27
C ASP A 235 11.41 21.08 -4.35
N TYR A 236 11.80 20.55 -5.51
CA TYR A 236 12.32 21.28 -6.67
C TYR A 236 11.35 21.23 -7.87
N ALA A 237 10.14 20.71 -7.67
CA ALA A 237 9.10 20.76 -8.67
C ALA A 237 8.83 22.21 -9.11
N PRO A 238 8.51 22.45 -10.40
CA PRO A 238 8.11 23.78 -10.85
C PRO A 238 6.94 24.34 -10.02
N GLY A 239 7.03 25.61 -9.63
CA GLY A 239 6.04 26.29 -8.78
C GLY A 239 6.32 26.20 -7.27
N SER A 240 7.24 25.33 -6.85
CA SER A 240 7.73 25.30 -5.47
C SER A 240 8.60 26.53 -5.14
N LYS A 241 8.85 26.77 -3.86
CA LYS A 241 9.69 27.87 -3.36
C LYS A 241 10.68 27.34 -2.34
N ARG A 242 11.96 27.71 -2.46
CA ARG A 242 13.01 27.33 -1.51
C ARG A 242 13.74 28.53 -0.98
N VAL A 243 14.07 28.53 0.31
CA VAL A 243 14.83 29.61 0.93
C VAL A 243 16.29 29.21 1.03
N TRP A 244 17.18 30.05 0.51
CA TRP A 244 18.63 29.92 0.65
C TRP A 244 19.22 31.28 1.02
N ASP A 245 19.89 31.37 2.17
CA ASP A 245 20.50 32.61 2.67
C ASP A 245 19.58 33.85 2.63
N LYS A 246 18.33 33.68 3.11
CA LYS A 246 17.25 34.70 3.08
C LYS A 246 16.84 35.16 1.67
N ARG A 247 17.20 34.39 0.64
CA ARG A 247 16.78 34.59 -0.75
C ARG A 247 15.78 33.52 -1.16
N LEU A 248 14.83 33.91 -1.99
CA LEU A 248 13.83 33.01 -2.52
C LEU A 248 14.31 32.41 -3.85
N LEU A 249 14.45 31.09 -3.87
CA LEU A 249 14.73 30.31 -5.05
C LEU A 249 13.41 29.77 -5.61
N THR A 250 13.18 29.97 -6.91
CA THR A 250 12.00 29.46 -7.61
C THR A 250 12.45 28.49 -8.69
N PRO A 251 12.28 27.16 -8.49
CA PRO A 251 12.49 26.19 -9.54
C PRO A 251 11.52 26.44 -10.71
N ILE A 252 12.07 26.48 -11.92
CA ILE A 252 11.32 26.76 -13.16
C ILE A 252 11.35 25.61 -14.16
N GLY A 253 12.21 24.60 -13.96
CA GLY A 253 12.38 23.56 -14.97
C GLY A 253 13.39 22.49 -14.62
N LEU A 254 13.57 21.56 -15.56
CA LEU A 254 14.50 20.44 -15.51
C LEU A 254 15.69 20.68 -16.43
N VAL A 255 16.87 20.23 -16.01
CA VAL A 255 18.12 20.33 -16.76
C VAL A 255 19.05 19.19 -16.38
N GLY A 256 19.92 18.78 -17.30
CA GLY A 256 21.01 17.85 -16.98
C GLY A 256 22.14 18.51 -16.16
N PRO A 257 23.20 17.77 -15.82
CA PRO A 257 24.34 18.31 -15.10
C PRO A 257 25.01 19.46 -15.84
N ILE A 258 25.09 20.63 -15.19
CA ILE A 258 25.67 21.85 -15.76
C ILE A 258 27.18 21.90 -15.50
N ARG A 259 27.97 22.19 -16.53
CA ARG A 259 29.41 22.42 -16.43
C ARG A 259 29.80 23.74 -17.07
N HIS A 260 30.86 24.35 -16.54
CA HIS A 260 31.47 25.53 -17.14
C HIS A 260 32.23 25.12 -18.40
N LYS A 261 32.02 25.84 -19.51
CA LYS A 261 32.72 25.59 -20.77
C LYS A 261 33.86 26.57 -20.97
N TYR A 262 33.54 27.86 -21.03
CA TYR A 262 34.51 28.97 -21.09
C TYR A 262 33.79 30.30 -20.85
N LYS A 263 34.49 31.31 -20.30
CA LYS A 263 33.94 32.65 -20.05
C LYS A 263 32.58 32.59 -19.32
N ASN A 264 31.53 33.14 -19.93
CA ASN A 264 30.16 33.15 -19.40
C ASN A 264 29.28 32.02 -19.97
N ASN A 265 29.88 31.06 -20.70
CA ASN A 265 29.16 29.97 -21.34
C ASN A 265 29.25 28.70 -20.49
N TRP A 266 28.09 28.18 -20.18
CA TRP A 266 27.82 26.95 -19.46
C TRP A 266 27.12 25.97 -20.40
N ILE A 267 27.35 24.68 -20.18
CA ILE A 267 26.78 23.64 -21.02
C ILE A 267 26.18 22.51 -20.18
N SER A 268 25.06 21.97 -20.64
CA SER A 268 24.54 20.67 -20.20
C SER A 268 24.58 19.71 -21.38
N SER A 269 25.46 18.71 -21.32
CA SER A 269 25.61 17.72 -22.40
C SER A 269 24.64 16.55 -22.30
N ILE A 270 24.07 16.33 -21.11
CA ILE A 270 23.08 15.28 -20.86
C ILE A 270 21.70 15.95 -20.83
N GLY A 271 20.70 15.25 -21.37
CA GLY A 271 19.31 15.73 -21.39
C GLY A 271 18.72 15.98 -19.99
N PRO A 272 17.58 16.68 -19.92
CA PRO A 272 16.96 17.08 -18.64
C PRO A 272 16.31 15.91 -17.89
N VAL A 273 16.03 14.80 -18.58
CA VAL A 273 15.34 13.62 -18.05
C VAL A 273 16.16 12.36 -18.31
N GLY A 274 16.10 11.42 -17.37
CA GLY A 274 16.65 10.07 -17.45
C GLY A 274 15.56 9.08 -17.84
N GLU A 275 15.22 8.13 -16.95
CA GLU A 275 14.18 7.13 -17.19
C GLU A 275 12.81 7.76 -17.49
N THR A 276 12.18 7.30 -18.58
CA THR A 276 10.86 7.74 -19.04
C THR A 276 9.89 6.56 -19.09
N THR A 277 8.72 6.74 -18.47
CA THR A 277 7.68 5.70 -18.38
C THR A 277 6.29 6.26 -18.66
N TRP A 278 5.44 5.45 -19.28
CA TRP A 278 4.01 5.69 -19.36
C TRP A 278 3.34 5.02 -18.17
N GLN A 279 2.66 5.82 -17.35
CA GLN A 279 2.06 5.36 -16.09
C GLN A 279 0.56 5.55 -16.09
N ILE A 280 -0.16 4.52 -15.62
CA ILE A 280 -1.61 4.53 -15.40
C ILE A 280 -1.82 4.23 -13.92
N PHE A 281 -2.20 5.25 -13.15
CA PHE A 281 -2.55 5.10 -11.74
C PHE A 281 -4.06 5.30 -11.56
N CYS A 282 -4.79 4.21 -11.31
CA CYS A 282 -6.23 4.25 -11.11
C CYS A 282 -6.55 4.74 -9.69
N ARG A 283 -7.39 5.77 -9.55
CA ARG A 283 -7.76 6.31 -8.23
C ARG A 283 -8.78 5.43 -7.49
N ASP A 284 -9.52 4.61 -8.22
CA ASP A 284 -10.59 3.76 -7.66
C ASP A 284 -10.02 2.46 -7.13
N CYS A 285 -9.27 1.69 -7.94
CA CYS A 285 -8.64 0.45 -7.49
C CYS A 285 -7.21 0.61 -6.95
N ARG A 286 -6.60 1.80 -7.07
CA ARG A 286 -5.23 2.13 -6.62
C ARG A 286 -4.11 1.30 -7.24
N ASN A 287 -4.38 0.58 -8.33
CA ASN A 287 -3.35 -0.12 -9.10
C ASN A 287 -2.54 0.84 -9.97
N LEU A 288 -1.24 0.54 -10.06
CA LEU A 288 -0.29 1.20 -10.97
C LEU A 288 0.08 0.23 -12.10
N SER A 289 -0.03 0.70 -13.34
CA SER A 289 0.57 0.05 -14.51
C SER A 289 1.65 0.94 -15.10
N VAL A 290 2.78 0.34 -15.45
CA VAL A 290 3.97 1.04 -15.94
C VAL A 290 4.47 0.36 -17.21
N GLU A 291 4.77 1.16 -18.21
CA GLU A 291 5.36 0.76 -19.48
C GLU A 291 6.52 1.72 -19.80
N ARG A 292 7.67 1.23 -20.24
CA ARG A 292 8.76 2.11 -20.70
C ARG A 292 8.38 2.72 -22.05
N ILE A 293 8.69 4.00 -22.25
CA ILE A 293 8.34 4.72 -23.49
C ILE A 293 9.33 5.86 -23.76
N SER A 294 9.55 6.22 -25.03
CA SER A 294 10.26 7.45 -25.41
C SER A 294 9.38 8.70 -25.15
N VAL A 295 9.98 9.88 -25.12
CA VAL A 295 9.21 11.12 -24.94
C VAL A 295 8.34 11.41 -26.17
N GLU A 296 8.88 11.15 -27.36
CA GLU A 296 8.24 11.40 -28.65
C GLU A 296 6.99 10.52 -28.83
N ASP A 297 7.06 9.25 -28.45
CA ASP A 297 5.93 8.33 -28.53
C ASP A 297 4.86 8.66 -27.49
N ALA A 298 5.27 9.15 -26.31
CA ALA A 298 4.36 9.50 -25.23
C ALA A 298 3.45 10.69 -25.54
N ILE A 299 3.94 11.67 -26.33
CA ILE A 299 3.16 12.86 -26.74
C ILE A 299 1.90 12.45 -27.51
N ASN A 300 1.94 11.34 -28.25
CA ASN A 300 0.85 10.89 -29.10
C ASN A 300 -0.10 9.89 -28.42
N LYS A 301 0.19 9.44 -27.19
CA LYS A 301 -0.69 8.51 -26.45
C LYS A 301 -1.92 9.22 -25.87
N ALA A 302 -3.04 8.50 -25.82
CA ALA A 302 -4.26 9.00 -25.21
C ALA A 302 -4.09 9.21 -23.70
N ALA A 303 -4.41 10.42 -23.22
CA ALA A 303 -4.29 10.79 -21.81
C ALA A 303 -5.38 10.17 -20.90
N LEU A 304 -6.45 9.65 -21.49
CA LEU A 304 -7.54 8.96 -20.80
C LEU A 304 -7.65 7.55 -21.37
N VAL A 305 -7.58 6.55 -20.49
CA VAL A 305 -7.59 5.14 -20.84
C VAL A 305 -8.51 4.37 -19.90
N ARG A 306 -8.90 3.17 -20.30
CA ARG A 306 -9.61 2.23 -19.42
C ARG A 306 -8.61 1.56 -18.48
N CYS A 307 -8.97 1.41 -17.21
CA CYS A 307 -8.11 0.77 -16.22
C CYS A 307 -7.84 -0.70 -16.60
N PRO A 308 -6.58 -1.16 -16.63
CA PRO A 308 -6.28 -2.56 -16.96
C PRO A 308 -6.69 -3.54 -15.85
N ASN A 309 -7.01 -3.07 -14.65
CA ASN A 309 -7.38 -3.92 -13.51
C ASN A 309 -8.89 -3.90 -13.20
N CYS A 310 -9.44 -2.75 -12.81
CA CYS A 310 -10.86 -2.65 -12.46
C CYS A 310 -11.76 -2.25 -13.63
N GLU A 311 -11.19 -2.03 -14.82
CA GLU A 311 -11.92 -1.67 -16.05
C GLU A 311 -12.68 -0.34 -16.01
N GLU A 312 -12.40 0.51 -15.02
CA GLU A 312 -12.95 1.86 -14.93
C GLU A 312 -12.51 2.71 -16.14
N ASP A 313 -13.45 3.46 -16.72
CA ASP A 313 -13.17 4.33 -17.86
C ASP A 313 -12.56 5.67 -17.42
N ASN A 314 -11.94 6.38 -18.37
CA ASN A 314 -11.38 7.71 -18.15
C ASN A 314 -10.32 7.82 -17.04
N VAL A 315 -9.53 6.76 -16.80
CA VAL A 315 -8.35 6.82 -15.93
C VAL A 315 -7.26 7.64 -16.61
N ARG A 316 -6.67 8.57 -15.86
CA ARG A 316 -5.57 9.40 -16.36
C ARG A 316 -4.31 8.56 -16.55
N ALA A 317 -3.82 8.55 -17.78
CA ALA A 317 -2.51 8.06 -18.14
C ALA A 317 -1.59 9.24 -18.45
N TYR A 318 -0.31 9.13 -18.10
CA TYR A 318 0.64 10.22 -18.28
C TYR A 318 2.07 9.72 -18.45
N LEU A 319 2.87 10.54 -19.13
CA LEU A 319 4.32 10.42 -19.11
C LEU A 319 4.83 10.75 -17.70
N ALA A 320 5.66 9.89 -17.14
CA ALA A 320 6.38 10.10 -15.90
C ALA A 320 7.87 10.02 -16.16
N VAL A 321 8.60 11.06 -15.76
CA VAL A 321 10.04 11.21 -16.05
C VAL A 321 10.86 11.31 -14.77
N ALA A 322 12.00 10.62 -14.74
CA ALA A 322 13.00 10.79 -13.71
C ALA A 322 13.91 11.97 -14.07
N PRO A 323 13.85 13.11 -13.35
CA PRO A 323 14.67 14.27 -13.70
C PRO A 323 16.15 14.02 -13.44
N ASN A 324 17.04 14.50 -14.31
CA ASN A 324 18.49 14.45 -14.09
C ASN A 324 18.98 15.61 -13.21
N GLY A 325 18.22 16.70 -13.15
CA GLY A 325 18.50 17.89 -12.36
C GLY A 325 17.41 18.93 -12.53
N PHE A 326 17.47 19.98 -11.70
CA PHE A 326 16.49 21.06 -11.68
C PHE A 326 17.20 22.40 -11.83
N MET A 327 16.50 23.40 -12.33
CA MET A 327 17.02 24.77 -12.42
C MET A 327 16.01 25.80 -11.94
N THR A 328 16.55 26.90 -11.42
CA THR A 328 15.82 28.14 -11.16
C THR A 328 15.95 29.11 -12.34
N ASP A 329 15.36 30.29 -12.22
CA ASP A 329 15.61 31.44 -13.10
C ASP A 329 16.98 32.12 -12.87
N PHE A 330 17.82 31.56 -11.99
CA PHE A 330 19.13 32.10 -11.60
C PHE A 330 19.08 33.53 -11.01
N ASN A 331 17.89 33.98 -10.59
CA ASN A 331 17.69 35.28 -9.99
C ASN A 331 17.80 35.19 -8.46
N LEU A 332 18.87 35.75 -7.92
CA LEU A 332 19.15 35.76 -6.48
C LEU A 332 18.70 37.03 -5.76
N ASP A 333 18.09 37.98 -6.47
CA ASP A 333 17.73 39.29 -5.91
C ASP A 333 16.34 39.26 -5.24
N LYS A 334 15.61 38.14 -5.34
CA LYS A 334 14.29 37.96 -4.74
C LYS A 334 14.40 37.79 -3.21
N PRO A 335 13.95 38.76 -2.39
CA PRO A 335 13.99 38.64 -0.94
C PRO A 335 12.95 37.64 -0.44
N THR A 336 13.19 37.04 0.72
CA THR A 336 12.15 36.30 1.45
C THR A 336 11.19 37.26 2.15
N ASP A 337 9.97 37.42 1.63
CA ASP A 337 8.91 38.09 2.38
C ASP A 337 8.35 37.15 3.46
N SER A 338 8.32 37.64 4.71
CA SER A 338 7.91 36.87 5.90
C SER A 338 6.46 36.36 5.86
N ASN A 339 5.62 36.93 4.97
CA ASN A 339 4.19 36.65 4.90
C ASN A 339 3.78 35.68 3.77
N GLN A 340 4.69 35.22 2.90
CA GLN A 340 4.35 34.38 1.74
C GLN A 340 4.74 32.90 1.86
N LEU A 341 5.25 32.45 3.00
CA LEU A 341 5.51 31.02 3.26
C LEU A 341 4.21 30.19 3.37
N GLY A 342 3.04 30.83 3.31
CA GLY A 342 1.72 30.18 3.34
C GLY A 342 1.15 29.77 1.97
N ASP A 343 1.65 30.35 0.87
CA ASP A 343 1.23 30.00 -0.50
C ASP A 343 2.29 29.08 -1.13
N GLU A 344 2.46 27.89 -0.55
CA GLU A 344 3.07 26.79 -1.30
C GLU A 344 2.08 26.40 -2.40
N ALA A 345 2.49 26.52 -3.67
CA ALA A 345 1.80 25.83 -4.74
C ALA A 345 1.99 24.31 -4.51
N GLY A 346 1.13 23.72 -3.66
CA GLY A 346 1.26 22.35 -3.20
C GLY A 346 1.44 21.33 -4.33
N THR A 347 2.21 20.28 -4.10
CA THR A 347 2.32 19.16 -5.03
C THR A 347 1.64 17.94 -4.44
N ILE A 348 1.07 17.09 -5.28
CA ILE A 348 0.56 15.79 -4.84
C ILE A 348 1.65 14.77 -5.08
N SER A 349 2.15 14.15 -4.01
CA SER A 349 3.11 13.05 -4.07
C SER A 349 2.44 11.76 -3.62
N LEU A 350 2.65 10.67 -4.36
CA LEU A 350 2.15 9.33 -4.03
C LEU A 350 3.26 8.30 -4.24
N VAL A 351 3.16 7.19 -3.54
CA VAL A 351 4.02 6.02 -3.71
C VAL A 351 3.15 4.90 -4.26
N ALA A 352 3.67 4.17 -5.24
CA ALA A 352 3.02 3.00 -5.80
C ALA A 352 4.03 2.08 -6.47
N SER A 353 3.67 0.79 -6.57
CA SER A 353 4.44 -0.21 -7.30
C SER A 353 3.52 -0.91 -8.30
N PRO A 354 4.03 -1.34 -9.47
CA PRO A 354 3.32 -2.26 -10.33
C PRO A 354 3.02 -3.59 -9.62
N ALA A 355 1.99 -4.29 -10.10
CA ALA A 355 1.66 -5.61 -9.59
C ALA A 355 2.80 -6.61 -9.80
N ILE A 356 3.08 -7.44 -8.78
CA ILE A 356 4.09 -8.49 -8.86
C ILE A 356 3.66 -9.54 -9.90
N LYS A 357 4.55 -9.84 -10.85
CA LYS A 357 4.34 -10.85 -11.91
C LYS A 357 5.32 -12.01 -11.75
N GLY A 358 4.85 -13.22 -12.05
CA GLY A 358 5.73 -14.41 -12.14
C GLY A 358 6.18 -15.01 -10.80
N VAL A 359 5.70 -14.49 -9.67
CA VAL A 359 5.95 -15.07 -8.33
C VAL A 359 4.70 -15.82 -7.88
N LYS A 360 4.85 -17.10 -7.54
CA LYS A 360 3.75 -17.90 -6.98
C LYS A 360 3.56 -17.55 -5.51
N PRO A 361 2.38 -17.07 -5.09
CA PRO A 361 2.13 -16.76 -3.68
C PRO A 361 2.05 -18.04 -2.83
N ILE A 362 2.41 -17.92 -1.54
CA ILE A 362 2.33 -18.94 -0.51
C ILE A 362 1.18 -18.57 0.43
N GLU A 363 0.27 -19.50 0.66
CA GLU A 363 -0.84 -19.32 1.59
C GLU A 363 -0.40 -19.60 3.04
N LYS A 364 -0.71 -18.68 3.96
CA LYS A 364 -0.47 -18.78 5.40
C LYS A 364 -1.68 -18.20 6.15
N GLY A 365 -2.44 -19.06 6.83
CA GLY A 365 -3.73 -18.64 7.41
C GLY A 365 -4.68 -18.27 6.28
N ARG A 366 -5.21 -17.05 6.31
CA ARG A 366 -6.05 -16.49 5.22
C ARG A 366 -5.28 -15.56 4.28
N ALA A 367 -3.99 -15.33 4.55
CA ALA A 367 -3.15 -14.43 3.78
C ALA A 367 -2.36 -15.17 2.70
N TRP A 368 -2.34 -14.59 1.49
CA TRP A 368 -1.50 -15.00 0.38
C TRP A 368 -0.27 -14.10 0.33
N LEU A 369 0.90 -14.70 0.49
CA LEU A 369 2.17 -13.99 0.64
C LEU A 369 3.02 -14.16 -0.62
N ALA A 370 3.59 -13.07 -1.13
CA ALA A 370 4.57 -13.14 -2.20
C ALA A 370 5.71 -12.15 -1.95
N LEU A 371 6.95 -12.60 -2.12
CA LEU A 371 8.12 -11.76 -2.04
C LEU A 371 8.76 -11.66 -3.43
N SER A 372 9.04 -10.44 -3.86
CA SER A 372 9.75 -10.19 -5.11
C SER A 372 10.95 -9.27 -4.86
N PRO A 373 12.19 -9.79 -4.97
CA PRO A 373 13.37 -8.97 -4.81
C PRO A 373 13.58 -8.07 -6.03
N GLN A 374 14.18 -6.90 -5.82
CA GLN A 374 14.56 -5.96 -6.89
C GLN A 374 13.38 -5.49 -7.78
N GLN A 375 12.22 -5.22 -7.18
CA GLN A 375 11.08 -4.60 -7.87
C GLN A 375 11.18 -3.07 -7.88
N LYS A 376 10.61 -2.43 -8.90
CA LYS A 376 10.56 -0.97 -8.99
C LYS A 376 9.35 -0.39 -8.24
N VAL A 377 9.63 0.37 -7.19
CA VAL A 377 8.69 1.25 -6.51
C VAL A 377 8.88 2.68 -7.04
N TYR A 378 7.79 3.38 -7.28
CA TYR A 378 7.81 4.74 -7.82
C TYR A 378 7.20 5.71 -6.82
N ARG A 379 7.94 6.76 -6.49
CA ARG A 379 7.36 7.98 -5.92
C ARG A 379 7.04 8.93 -7.05
N ILE A 380 5.79 9.34 -7.18
CA ILE A 380 5.28 10.13 -8.30
C ILE A 380 4.77 11.46 -7.75
N THR A 381 5.23 12.56 -8.34
CA THR A 381 4.79 13.92 -8.00
C THR A 381 4.08 14.57 -9.18
N GLN A 382 2.91 15.14 -8.88
CA GLN A 382 2.04 15.87 -9.79
C GLN A 382 1.77 17.28 -9.26
N ASN A 383 1.20 18.13 -10.12
CA ASN A 383 0.76 19.47 -9.72
C ASN A 383 -0.42 19.42 -8.72
N GLN A 384 -0.82 20.59 -8.21
CA GLN A 384 -1.94 20.76 -7.26
C GLN A 384 -3.25 20.08 -7.70
N LYS A 385 -3.51 20.04 -9.01
CA LYS A 385 -4.74 19.49 -9.60
C LYS A 385 -4.65 17.97 -9.82
N GLY A 386 -3.55 17.35 -9.41
CA GLY A 386 -3.23 15.94 -9.69
C GLY A 386 -3.14 15.66 -11.18
N ALA A 387 -2.53 16.60 -11.91
CA ALA A 387 -2.23 16.49 -13.32
C ALA A 387 -0.69 16.60 -13.55
N PRO A 388 -0.19 16.12 -14.69
CA PRO A 388 1.20 16.31 -15.08
C PRO A 388 1.58 17.80 -15.13
N PHE A 389 2.86 18.10 -14.93
CA PHE A 389 3.42 19.43 -15.20
C PHE A 389 3.51 19.64 -16.72
N SER A 390 3.38 20.88 -17.17
CA SER A 390 3.52 21.25 -18.57
C SER A 390 4.84 21.97 -18.79
N PHE A 391 5.57 21.57 -19.82
CA PHE A 391 6.92 22.01 -20.13
C PHE A 391 7.07 22.36 -21.60
N GLN A 392 7.89 23.36 -21.87
CA GLN A 392 8.39 23.70 -23.19
C GLN A 392 9.89 23.36 -23.28
N LEU A 393 10.30 22.71 -24.37
CA LEU A 393 11.70 22.43 -24.65
C LEU A 393 12.42 23.74 -25.04
N LYS A 394 13.54 24.03 -24.38
CA LYS A 394 14.43 25.15 -24.71
C LYS A 394 15.87 24.67 -24.72
N ASN A 395 16.64 25.14 -25.70
CA ASN A 395 18.03 24.71 -25.88
C ASN A 395 19.04 25.77 -25.40
N LYS A 396 18.53 26.95 -25.01
CA LYS A 396 19.31 28.09 -24.51
C LYS A 396 18.55 28.83 -23.42
N HIS A 397 19.26 29.24 -22.39
CA HIS A 397 18.73 30.06 -21.30
C HIS A 397 19.78 31.08 -20.86
N THR A 398 19.36 32.31 -20.59
CA THR A 398 20.25 33.40 -20.15
C THR A 398 19.92 33.80 -18.73
N SER A 399 20.92 33.77 -17.84
CA SER A 399 20.77 34.23 -16.47
C SER A 399 20.68 35.77 -16.40
N PRO A 400 20.09 36.34 -15.32
CA PRO A 400 20.08 37.79 -15.11
C PRO A 400 21.47 38.44 -15.08
N GLN A 401 22.52 37.67 -14.77
CA GLN A 401 23.92 38.11 -14.76
C GLN A 401 24.65 37.86 -16.10
N ASN A 402 23.90 37.74 -17.20
CA ASN A 402 24.40 37.51 -18.55
C ASN A 402 25.25 36.24 -18.70
N GLN A 403 24.95 35.18 -17.94
CA GLN A 403 25.52 33.85 -18.14
C GLN A 403 24.64 33.05 -19.11
N TRP A 404 25.26 32.34 -20.05
CA TRP A 404 24.55 31.60 -21.09
C TRP A 404 24.64 30.12 -20.77
N LEU A 405 23.51 29.43 -20.74
CA LEU A 405 23.41 27.99 -20.58
C LEU A 405 22.92 27.39 -21.90
N ASP A 406 23.79 26.62 -22.56
CA ASP A 406 23.47 25.85 -23.76
C ASP A 406 23.20 24.38 -23.39
N GLY A 407 22.10 23.82 -23.85
CA GLY A 407 21.72 22.42 -23.59
C GLY A 407 20.21 22.25 -23.52
N ASP A 408 19.74 21.01 -23.62
CA ASP A 408 18.30 20.73 -23.60
C ASP A 408 17.74 20.93 -22.18
N MET A 409 16.71 21.76 -22.08
CA MET A 409 16.03 22.12 -20.83
C MET A 409 14.52 22.02 -21.01
N TRP A 410 13.83 21.54 -19.97
CA TRP A 410 12.36 21.56 -19.92
C TRP A 410 11.93 22.66 -18.98
N ILE A 411 11.48 23.79 -19.51
CA ILE A 411 11.04 24.94 -18.72
C ILE A 411 9.52 24.89 -18.58
N ALA A 412 9.03 25.05 -17.36
CA ALA A 412 7.60 25.05 -17.07
C ALA A 412 6.90 26.19 -17.83
N ASP A 413 5.83 25.83 -18.52
CA ASP A 413 5.01 26.72 -19.34
C ASP A 413 3.57 26.19 -19.28
N GLU A 414 2.57 27.06 -19.16
CA GLU A 414 1.17 26.61 -19.09
C GLU A 414 0.69 25.98 -20.41
N ASP A 415 1.26 26.44 -21.53
CA ASP A 415 0.95 25.98 -22.88
C ASP A 415 2.05 25.05 -23.45
N GLY A 416 2.86 24.46 -22.56
CA GLY A 416 3.94 23.57 -22.92
C GLY A 416 3.48 22.29 -23.63
N GLU A 417 4.17 21.93 -24.70
CA GLU A 417 3.90 20.75 -25.52
C GLU A 417 4.09 19.43 -24.75
N ILE A 418 5.03 19.41 -23.79
CA ILE A 418 5.40 18.22 -23.04
C ILE A 418 4.65 18.21 -21.71
N LYS A 419 3.79 17.19 -21.51
CA LYS A 419 3.05 16.99 -20.25
C LYS A 419 3.63 15.80 -19.50
N ALA A 420 4.32 16.04 -18.40
CA ALA A 420 5.01 14.99 -17.64
C ALA A 420 4.83 15.14 -16.12
N ALA A 421 4.57 14.02 -15.44
CA ALA A 421 4.72 13.90 -14.00
C ALA A 421 6.20 13.65 -13.66
N LEU A 422 6.62 14.07 -12.48
CA LEU A 422 7.99 13.79 -12.00
C LEU A 422 7.96 12.48 -11.21
N THR A 423 8.92 11.59 -11.46
CA THR A 423 9.01 10.32 -10.74
C THR A 423 10.40 10.06 -10.19
N ALA A 424 10.46 9.40 -9.04
CA ALA A 424 11.66 8.86 -8.45
C ALA A 424 11.53 7.33 -8.43
N PRO A 425 12.07 6.63 -9.44
CA PRO A 425 12.10 5.17 -9.43
C PRO A 425 13.11 4.68 -8.40
N LYS A 426 12.75 3.62 -7.68
CA LYS A 426 13.60 2.93 -6.72
C LYS A 426 13.45 1.43 -6.91
N THR A 427 14.55 0.74 -7.17
CA THR A 427 14.60 -0.72 -7.16
C THR A 427 14.81 -1.18 -5.72
N THR A 428 13.93 -2.03 -5.18
CA THR A 428 13.99 -2.50 -3.79
C THR A 428 13.25 -3.83 -3.62
N ASP A 429 13.33 -4.43 -2.43
CA ASP A 429 12.59 -5.65 -2.12
C ASP A 429 11.13 -5.32 -1.81
N LEU A 430 10.21 -6.11 -2.36
CA LEU A 430 8.76 -5.90 -2.24
C LEU A 430 8.08 -7.14 -1.68
N PHE A 431 7.36 -6.97 -0.58
CA PHE A 431 6.56 -8.00 0.07
C PHE A 431 5.07 -7.70 -0.09
N SER A 432 4.36 -8.62 -0.74
CA SER A 432 2.92 -8.61 -0.91
C SER A 432 2.22 -9.47 0.12
N ILE A 433 1.16 -8.91 0.70
CA ILE A 433 0.20 -9.57 1.58
C ILE A 433 -1.20 -9.36 0.97
N ARG A 434 -1.83 -10.44 0.53
CA ARG A 434 -3.15 -10.42 -0.12
C ARG A 434 -4.18 -11.18 0.70
N VAL A 435 -5.39 -10.63 0.79
CA VAL A 435 -6.55 -11.27 1.41
C VAL A 435 -7.74 -11.17 0.44
N LEU A 436 -8.44 -12.30 0.25
CA LEU A 436 -9.57 -12.42 -0.67
C LEU A 436 -10.90 -12.29 0.08
N ASP A 437 -11.88 -11.68 -0.58
CA ASP A 437 -13.25 -11.52 -0.07
C ASP A 437 -13.90 -12.91 0.05
N SER A 438 -14.34 -13.28 1.25
CA SER A 438 -15.07 -14.53 1.52
C SER A 438 -15.76 -14.47 2.87
N ASP A 439 -16.67 -15.40 3.16
CA ASP A 439 -17.27 -15.60 4.48
C ASP A 439 -17.91 -14.33 5.09
N GLY A 440 -18.58 -13.54 4.24
CA GLY A 440 -19.21 -12.28 4.66
C GLY A 440 -18.23 -11.15 4.95
N LEU A 441 -16.96 -11.26 4.50
CA LEU A 441 -15.94 -10.23 4.64
C LEU A 441 -15.52 -9.66 3.29
N GLY A 442 -15.37 -8.34 3.24
CA GLY A 442 -14.85 -7.59 2.11
C GLY A 442 -13.66 -6.71 2.51
N PHE A 443 -12.61 -6.70 1.70
CA PHE A 443 -11.33 -6.08 2.05
C PHE A 443 -11.01 -4.81 1.26
N TYR A 444 -11.82 -4.43 0.27
CA TYR A 444 -11.66 -3.19 -0.49
C TYR A 444 -12.91 -2.32 -0.48
N ASP A 445 -12.77 -1.00 -0.39
CA ASP A 445 -13.89 -0.05 -0.40
C ASP A 445 -14.53 0.02 -1.80
N LYS A 446 -15.87 -0.10 -1.89
CA LYS A 446 -16.60 0.08 -3.15
C LYS A 446 -16.65 1.54 -3.60
N HIS A 447 -16.78 2.45 -2.64
CA HIS A 447 -16.78 3.90 -2.86
C HIS A 447 -15.61 4.55 -2.14
N ARG A 448 -14.86 5.40 -2.85
CA ARG A 448 -13.65 6.05 -2.32
C ARG A 448 -13.94 6.94 -1.11
N GLU A 449 -15.13 7.53 -1.07
CA GLU A 449 -15.60 8.46 -0.05
C GLU A 449 -15.79 7.79 1.31
N VAL A 450 -16.11 6.50 1.35
CA VAL A 450 -16.33 5.71 2.58
C VAL A 450 -15.01 5.46 3.29
N GLY A 451 -14.02 4.91 2.58
CA GLY A 451 -12.63 4.80 3.06
C GLY A 451 -12.42 4.03 4.37
N SER A 452 -13.38 3.23 4.82
CA SER A 452 -13.31 2.52 6.10
C SER A 452 -12.39 1.30 5.98
N ARG A 453 -12.47 0.52 4.89
CA ARG A 453 -11.56 -0.61 4.65
C ARG A 453 -10.14 -0.13 4.37
N LYS A 454 -9.99 1.02 3.71
CA LYS A 454 -8.71 1.73 3.61
C LYS A 454 -8.13 2.00 5.01
N ALA A 455 -8.93 2.49 5.96
CA ALA A 455 -8.48 2.74 7.32
C ALA A 455 -7.99 1.46 8.02
N VAL A 456 -8.74 0.35 7.86
CA VAL A 456 -8.33 -0.97 8.38
C VAL A 456 -6.94 -1.38 7.84
N TRP A 457 -6.75 -1.33 6.52
CA TRP A 457 -5.49 -1.73 5.89
C TRP A 457 -4.30 -0.86 6.28
N TYR A 458 -4.45 0.47 6.28
CA TYR A 458 -3.35 1.35 6.68
C TYR A 458 -3.02 1.22 8.17
N SER A 459 -4.00 0.87 9.00
CA SER A 459 -3.77 0.57 10.42
C SER A 459 -2.97 -0.72 10.59
N ALA A 460 -3.38 -1.82 9.93
CA ALA A 460 -2.64 -3.07 9.95
C ALA A 460 -1.22 -2.93 9.36
N ALA A 461 -1.08 -2.20 8.25
CA ALA A 461 0.21 -1.92 7.63
C ALA A 461 1.14 -1.12 8.56
N THR A 462 0.60 -0.15 9.31
CA THR A 462 1.38 0.62 10.29
C THR A 462 1.79 -0.23 11.50
N ILE A 463 0.93 -1.15 11.95
CA ILE A 463 1.26 -2.12 13.00
C ILE A 463 2.41 -3.02 12.54
N LEU A 464 2.30 -3.62 11.35
CA LEU A 464 3.34 -4.48 10.78
C LEU A 464 4.67 -3.72 10.60
N GLN A 465 4.61 -2.54 9.98
CA GLN A 465 5.76 -1.66 9.79
C GLN A 465 6.51 -1.43 11.11
N ARG A 466 5.78 -1.07 12.17
CA ARG A 466 6.38 -0.80 13.49
C ARG A 466 6.83 -2.06 14.21
N ALA A 467 6.12 -3.17 14.07
CA ALA A 467 6.51 -4.44 14.65
C ALA A 467 7.86 -4.88 14.09
N ILE A 468 7.99 -4.90 12.76
CA ILE A 468 9.24 -5.25 12.08
C ILE A 468 10.36 -4.29 12.52
N ALA A 469 10.09 -2.98 12.53
CA ALA A 469 11.08 -1.98 12.90
C ALA A 469 11.59 -2.14 14.34
N LEU A 470 10.70 -2.43 15.30
CA LEU A 470 11.06 -2.66 16.70
C LEU A 470 11.84 -3.97 16.90
N GLU A 471 11.54 -5.01 16.13
CA GLU A 471 12.26 -6.28 16.24
C GLU A 471 13.67 -6.17 15.65
N LEU A 472 13.80 -5.50 14.51
CA LEU A 472 15.08 -5.29 13.81
C LEU A 472 15.90 -4.10 14.32
N ASP A 473 15.34 -3.29 15.23
CA ASP A 473 15.95 -2.07 15.77
C ASP A 473 16.33 -1.06 14.66
N VAL A 474 15.40 -0.83 13.74
CA VAL A 474 15.53 0.13 12.62
C VAL A 474 14.48 1.25 12.72
N ASP A 475 14.63 2.33 11.95
CA ASP A 475 13.56 3.34 11.89
C ASP A 475 12.35 2.71 11.18
N SER A 476 11.14 2.93 11.70
CA SER A 476 9.89 2.50 11.05
C SER A 476 9.77 2.93 9.58
N LEU A 477 10.46 4.00 9.20
CA LEU A 477 10.46 4.55 7.86
C LEU A 477 11.42 3.85 6.91
N ASP A 478 12.31 3.00 7.43
CA ASP A 478 13.14 2.13 6.61
C ASP A 478 12.29 1.06 5.91
N ILE A 479 11.02 0.93 6.30
CA ILE A 479 9.98 0.12 5.66
C ILE A 479 8.92 1.07 5.12
N GLU A 480 8.66 1.04 3.82
CA GLU A 480 7.71 1.88 3.12
C GLU A 480 6.40 1.11 2.84
N ILE A 481 5.25 1.71 3.22
CA ILE A 481 3.93 1.20 2.81
C ILE A 481 3.70 1.66 1.36
N ALA A 482 4.10 0.83 0.41
CA ALA A 482 4.15 1.19 -1.01
C ALA A 482 2.75 1.34 -1.63
N SER A 483 1.83 0.43 -1.35
CA SER A 483 0.43 0.54 -1.80
C SER A 483 -0.51 -0.36 -1.01
N VAL A 484 -1.79 0.03 -1.00
CA VAL A 484 -2.92 -0.85 -0.66
C VAL A 484 -3.88 -0.74 -1.83
N HIS A 485 -4.07 -1.79 -2.62
CA HIS A 485 -4.85 -1.74 -3.86
C HIS A 485 -5.82 -2.92 -3.94
N GLN A 486 -6.81 -2.79 -4.84
CA GLN A 486 -7.75 -3.86 -5.09
C GLN A 486 -7.05 -4.98 -5.86
N TYR A 487 -7.25 -6.21 -5.42
CA TYR A 487 -6.89 -7.38 -6.20
C TYR A 487 -8.13 -7.88 -6.95
N LYS A 488 -7.98 -8.14 -8.26
CA LYS A 488 -9.02 -8.73 -9.11
C LYS A 488 -8.39 -9.82 -9.98
N GLY A 489 -8.67 -11.07 -9.64
CA GLY A 489 -8.38 -12.25 -10.46
C GLY A 489 -9.55 -12.58 -11.39
N GLU A 490 -9.51 -13.74 -12.06
CA GLU A 490 -10.60 -14.18 -12.94
C GLU A 490 -11.91 -14.39 -12.18
N ASN A 491 -11.85 -14.99 -10.98
CA ASN A 491 -13.02 -15.26 -10.13
C ASN A 491 -12.88 -14.69 -8.70
N ASP A 492 -11.72 -14.16 -8.35
CA ASP A 492 -11.40 -13.73 -6.99
C ASP A 492 -11.29 -12.22 -6.90
N ILE A 493 -11.87 -11.63 -5.86
CA ILE A 493 -11.76 -10.21 -5.54
C ILE A 493 -11.20 -10.09 -4.12
N GLY A 494 -10.42 -9.05 -3.87
CA GLY A 494 -9.93 -8.76 -2.54
C GLY A 494 -9.07 -7.51 -2.51
N ALA A 495 -8.15 -7.47 -1.57
CA ALA A 495 -7.18 -6.40 -1.44
C ALA A 495 -5.76 -6.94 -1.20
N GLU A 496 -4.79 -6.15 -1.60
CA GLU A 496 -3.37 -6.48 -1.51
C GLU A 496 -2.58 -5.28 -0.98
N LEU A 497 -1.73 -5.55 0.00
CA LEU A 497 -0.81 -4.61 0.63
C LEU A 497 0.61 -4.89 0.16
N TYR A 498 1.31 -3.85 -0.27
CA TYR A 498 2.73 -3.89 -0.57
C TYR A 498 3.53 -3.15 0.50
N LEU A 499 4.44 -3.89 1.16
CA LEU A 499 5.50 -3.34 1.99
C LEU A 499 6.81 -3.42 1.20
N ALA A 500 7.59 -2.35 1.20
CA ALA A 500 8.88 -2.29 0.52
C ALA A 500 9.97 -1.82 1.47
N ASP A 501 11.21 -2.19 1.23
CA ASP A 501 12.33 -1.54 1.91
C ASP A 501 12.53 -0.13 1.34
N GLU A 502 12.70 0.87 2.22
CA GLU A 502 12.90 2.26 1.80
C GLU A 502 14.24 2.45 1.10
N HIS A 503 15.26 1.66 1.48
CA HIS A 503 16.59 1.77 0.93
C HIS A 503 16.66 1.17 -0.49
N PRO A 504 17.33 1.84 -1.44
CA PRO A 504 17.62 1.26 -2.75
C PRO A 504 18.34 -0.10 -2.62
N ASN A 505 18.01 -1.00 -3.54
CA ASN A 505 18.35 -2.42 -3.57
C ASN A 505 17.73 -3.27 -2.46
N GLY A 506 17.02 -2.70 -1.49
CA GLY A 506 16.52 -3.44 -0.32
C GLY A 506 17.60 -3.71 0.71
N ALA A 507 17.22 -3.61 1.98
CA ALA A 507 18.03 -3.92 3.17
C ALA A 507 17.68 -5.30 3.78
N GLY A 508 16.73 -6.03 3.20
CA GLY A 508 16.25 -7.32 3.67
C GLY A 508 15.22 -7.24 4.80
N LEU A 509 14.60 -6.08 5.04
CA LEU A 509 13.67 -5.91 6.18
C LEU A 509 12.33 -6.60 5.88
N VAL A 510 11.76 -6.34 4.70
CA VAL A 510 10.53 -7.03 4.27
C VAL A 510 10.78 -8.51 3.92
N TYR A 511 12.01 -8.85 3.52
CA TYR A 511 12.44 -10.25 3.39
C TYR A 511 12.34 -10.98 4.73
N TRP A 512 12.88 -10.38 5.79
CA TRP A 512 12.80 -10.92 7.15
C TRP A 512 11.35 -11.08 7.61
N ALA A 513 10.48 -10.10 7.31
CA ALA A 513 9.07 -10.17 7.65
C ALA A 513 8.34 -11.32 6.94
N HIS A 514 8.62 -11.53 5.65
CA HIS A 514 8.08 -12.65 4.87
C HIS A 514 8.53 -14.00 5.45
N LYS A 515 9.82 -14.14 5.80
CA LYS A 515 10.38 -15.37 6.38
C LYS A 515 9.77 -15.71 7.75
N ASN A 516 9.57 -14.69 8.59
CA ASN A 516 9.12 -14.86 9.98
C ASN A 516 7.61 -14.57 10.16
N TRP A 517 6.84 -14.57 9.08
CA TRP A 517 5.44 -14.10 9.07
C TRP A 517 4.55 -14.68 10.18
N PRO A 518 4.49 -16.02 10.42
CA PRO A 518 3.62 -16.56 11.47
C PRO A 518 4.02 -16.07 12.88
N ALA A 519 5.31 -16.12 13.20
CA ALA A 519 5.82 -15.70 14.50
C ALA A 519 5.66 -14.18 14.72
N LEU A 520 5.79 -13.37 13.65
CA LEU A 520 5.53 -11.94 13.69
C LEU A 520 4.06 -11.63 14.01
N LEU A 521 3.11 -12.33 13.36
CA LEU A 521 1.68 -12.18 13.65
C LEU A 521 1.34 -12.61 15.08
N ASP A 522 1.86 -13.76 15.52
CA ASP A 522 1.65 -14.26 16.88
C ASP A 522 2.22 -13.29 17.92
N GLY A 523 3.38 -12.70 17.67
CA GLY A 523 3.97 -11.68 18.54
C GLY A 523 3.15 -10.39 18.61
N CYS A 524 2.48 -9.99 17.53
CA CYS A 524 1.57 -8.83 17.53
C CYS A 524 0.25 -9.12 18.26
N LEU A 525 -0.32 -10.30 18.03
CA LEU A 525 -1.66 -10.67 18.47
C LEU A 525 -1.68 -11.27 19.87
N ASP A 526 -0.76 -12.17 20.20
CA ASP A 526 -0.70 -12.92 21.46
C ASP A 526 0.71 -12.88 22.11
N PRO A 527 1.19 -11.68 22.50
CA PRO A 527 2.57 -11.44 22.93
C PRO A 527 3.02 -12.20 24.18
N ASP A 528 2.08 -12.66 25.02
CA ASP A 528 2.35 -13.42 26.24
C ASP A 528 2.62 -14.91 25.95
N SER A 529 2.01 -15.43 24.89
CA SER A 529 2.17 -16.82 24.44
C SER A 529 3.24 -16.96 23.34
N ALA A 530 3.51 -15.88 22.60
CA ALA A 530 4.50 -15.86 21.54
C ALA A 530 5.93 -16.05 22.09
N GLY A 531 6.66 -17.01 21.51
CA GLY A 531 8.05 -17.29 21.87
C GLY A 531 9.04 -16.23 21.37
N GLU A 532 8.72 -15.55 20.27
CA GLU A 532 9.57 -14.57 19.58
C GLU A 532 8.74 -13.39 19.05
N PHE A 533 9.41 -12.31 18.65
CA PHE A 533 8.86 -11.14 17.93
C PHE A 533 7.64 -10.43 18.56
N SER A 534 7.59 -10.37 19.90
CA SER A 534 6.44 -9.88 20.65
C SER A 534 6.54 -8.44 21.17
N LYS A 535 7.59 -7.66 20.81
CA LYS A 535 7.83 -6.33 21.42
C LYS A 535 6.65 -5.38 21.22
N LEU A 536 6.16 -5.24 19.98
CA LEU A 536 5.04 -4.32 19.71
C LEU A 536 3.75 -4.78 20.40
N GLY A 537 3.44 -6.08 20.35
CA GLY A 537 2.26 -6.63 21.02
C GLY A 537 2.28 -6.32 22.52
N ARG A 538 3.43 -6.50 23.19
CA ARG A 538 3.61 -6.14 24.61
C ARG A 538 3.41 -4.65 24.84
N TYR A 539 4.00 -3.79 24.01
CA TYR A 539 3.80 -2.34 24.14
C TYR A 539 2.33 -1.94 23.99
N ILE A 540 1.58 -2.56 23.07
CA ILE A 540 0.15 -2.33 22.94
C ILE A 540 -0.59 -2.72 24.24
N ARG A 541 -0.25 -3.87 24.86
CA ARG A 541 -0.83 -4.28 26.14
C ARG A 541 -0.48 -3.33 27.28
N ASP A 542 0.77 -2.88 27.34
CA ASP A 542 1.23 -1.94 28.35
C ASP A 542 0.50 -0.59 28.24
N GLU A 543 0.33 -0.07 27.02
CA GLU A 543 -0.42 1.17 26.79
C GLU A 543 -1.91 1.01 27.12
N CYS A 544 -2.53 -0.13 26.77
CA CYS A 544 -3.90 -0.44 27.22
C CYS A 544 -4.00 -0.47 28.77
N SER A 545 -3.02 -1.09 29.44
CA SER A 545 -2.98 -1.15 30.89
C SER A 545 -2.84 0.24 31.53
N ARG A 546 -1.97 1.10 30.99
CA ARG A 546 -1.80 2.49 31.44
C ARG A 546 -3.06 3.33 31.22
N ALA A 547 -3.71 3.18 30.08
CA ALA A 547 -4.94 3.88 29.74
C ALA A 547 -6.04 3.67 30.78
N GLN A 548 -6.19 2.42 31.24
CA GLN A 548 -7.27 1.99 32.12
C GLN A 548 -6.91 2.07 33.60
N LYS A 549 -5.77 1.51 34.02
CA LYS A 549 -5.40 1.40 35.44
C LYS A 549 -4.82 2.67 36.04
N GLU A 550 -4.10 3.45 35.24
CA GLU A 550 -3.45 4.68 35.71
C GLU A 550 -4.31 5.93 35.45
N ASN A 551 -5.55 5.76 34.94
CA ASN A 551 -6.47 6.82 34.55
C ASN A 551 -5.84 7.83 33.55
N GLN A 552 -4.85 7.38 32.78
CA GLN A 552 -4.17 8.16 31.75
C GLN A 552 -4.88 7.94 30.41
N HIS A 553 -6.15 8.30 30.29
CA HIS A 553 -6.95 8.05 29.07
C HIS A 553 -6.36 8.66 27.78
N TRP A 554 -5.42 9.61 27.90
CA TRP A 554 -4.67 10.17 26.79
C TRP A 554 -3.58 9.22 26.25
N ARG A 555 -3.10 8.25 27.06
CA ARG A 555 -2.18 7.17 26.68
C ARG A 555 -2.97 6.01 26.14
N GLY A 556 -3.02 5.89 24.81
CA GLY A 556 -3.63 4.75 24.13
C GLY A 556 -2.67 4.15 23.10
N PRO A 557 -2.90 2.91 22.66
CA PRO A 557 -2.08 2.27 21.62
C PRO A 557 -1.98 3.07 20.31
N ASP A 558 -2.92 3.99 20.07
CA ASP A 558 -2.83 4.99 19.00
C ASP A 558 -1.52 5.78 18.98
N LEU A 559 -0.92 6.08 20.14
CA LEU A 559 0.37 6.77 20.26
C LEU A 559 1.50 5.94 19.65
N LEU A 560 1.39 4.61 19.78
CA LEU A 560 2.31 3.67 19.18
C LEU A 560 2.14 3.57 17.67
N LEU A 561 1.10 4.14 17.05
CA LEU A 561 0.91 4.13 15.59
C LEU A 561 1.10 5.53 14.98
N LYS A 562 0.76 6.59 15.71
CA LYS A 562 0.76 7.98 15.26
C LYS A 562 2.13 8.66 15.48
N GLY A 563 2.99 8.65 14.47
CA GLY A 563 4.30 9.32 14.46
C GLY A 563 4.28 10.65 13.69
N PHE A 564 5.36 11.42 13.78
CA PHE A 564 5.47 12.71 13.07
C PHE A 564 5.39 12.56 11.54
N ARG A 565 6.03 11.53 10.97
CA ARG A 565 6.15 11.36 9.51
C ARG A 565 4.90 10.76 8.85
N ASN A 566 4.07 10.00 9.59
CA ASN A 566 2.80 9.47 9.09
C ASN A 566 1.57 10.31 9.48
N ARG A 567 1.77 11.59 9.84
CA ARG A 567 0.68 12.53 10.23
C ARG A 567 -0.49 12.62 9.25
N HIS A 568 -0.23 12.42 7.96
CA HIS A 568 -1.24 12.43 6.91
C HIS A 568 -2.20 11.22 6.99
N LEU A 569 -1.81 10.15 7.70
CA LEU A 569 -2.63 8.97 7.94
C LEU A 569 -3.36 8.99 9.29
N HIS A 570 -3.07 9.92 10.20
CA HIS A 570 -3.58 9.87 11.59
C HIS A 570 -5.09 9.76 11.70
N ALA A 571 -5.84 10.35 10.74
CA ALA A 571 -7.30 10.25 10.70
C ALA A 571 -7.82 8.84 10.33
N LEU A 572 -6.99 8.03 9.66
CA LEU A 572 -7.28 6.66 9.25
C LEU A 572 -6.81 5.62 10.26
N LEU A 573 -5.83 5.94 11.12
CA LEU A 573 -5.24 4.96 12.02
C LEU A 573 -6.18 4.60 13.18
N ASP A 574 -6.42 3.31 13.34
CA ASP A 574 -7.20 2.69 14.40
C ASP A 574 -6.57 1.34 14.78
N TRP A 575 -6.00 1.25 15.97
CA TRP A 575 -5.24 0.08 16.39
C TRP A 575 -6.11 -1.19 16.51
N ARG A 576 -7.40 -1.06 16.85
CA ARG A 576 -8.31 -2.22 16.99
C ARG A 576 -8.60 -2.82 15.63
N LEU A 577 -9.05 -2.00 14.69
CA LEU A 577 -9.32 -2.43 13.31
C LEU A 577 -8.07 -3.03 12.67
N GLY A 578 -6.90 -2.44 12.92
CA GLY A 578 -5.62 -2.97 12.43
C GLY A 578 -5.32 -4.38 12.96
N LEU A 579 -5.48 -4.61 14.27
CA LEU A 579 -5.26 -5.94 14.87
C LEU A 579 -6.32 -6.96 14.45
N GLU A 580 -7.58 -6.55 14.28
CA GLU A 580 -8.63 -7.45 13.78
C GLU A 580 -8.32 -7.95 12.36
N LEU A 581 -7.80 -7.10 11.48
CA LEU A 581 -7.34 -7.55 10.16
C LEU A 581 -6.15 -8.51 10.26
N LEU A 582 -5.22 -8.29 11.18
CA LEU A 582 -4.12 -9.24 11.42
C LEU A 582 -4.65 -10.59 11.97
N SER A 583 -5.66 -10.57 12.82
CA SER A 583 -6.34 -11.78 13.30
C SER A 583 -7.01 -12.54 12.15
N VAL A 584 -7.67 -11.84 11.23
CA VAL A 584 -8.23 -12.43 9.99
C VAL A 584 -7.13 -13.06 9.13
N MET A 585 -5.99 -12.39 8.98
CA MET A 585 -4.85 -12.94 8.22
C MET A 585 -4.29 -14.22 8.85
N ARG A 586 -4.26 -14.29 10.19
CA ARG A 586 -3.76 -15.44 10.94
C ARG A 586 -4.71 -16.63 10.90
N ASP A 587 -5.99 -16.41 11.18
CA ASP A 587 -6.99 -17.47 11.37
C ASP A 587 -8.16 -17.29 10.40
N PRO A 588 -8.35 -18.20 9.42
CA PRO A 588 -9.47 -18.16 8.49
C PRO A 588 -10.85 -18.15 9.15
N SER A 589 -10.98 -18.72 10.35
CA SER A 589 -12.25 -18.82 11.08
C SER A 589 -12.61 -17.57 11.89
N TYR A 590 -11.67 -16.63 12.03
CA TYR A 590 -11.88 -15.41 12.79
C TYR A 590 -12.74 -14.40 12.00
N ILE A 591 -13.85 -13.97 12.59
CA ILE A 591 -14.78 -12.99 12.02
C ILE A 591 -14.80 -11.75 12.93
N PRO A 592 -14.24 -10.60 12.49
CA PRO A 592 -14.23 -9.36 13.27
C PRO A 592 -15.64 -8.95 13.70
N GLY A 593 -15.76 -8.47 14.94
CA GLY A 593 -17.04 -8.09 15.56
C GLY A 593 -17.94 -9.24 16.03
N VAL A 594 -17.69 -10.49 15.58
CA VAL A 594 -18.43 -11.69 16.00
C VAL A 594 -17.57 -12.57 16.91
N SER A 595 -16.34 -12.85 16.50
CA SER A 595 -15.37 -13.64 17.25
C SER A 595 -14.82 -12.81 18.42
N PRO A 596 -14.70 -13.40 19.63
CA PRO A 596 -14.13 -12.68 20.76
C PRO A 596 -12.70 -12.22 20.51
N SER A 597 -12.37 -11.00 20.94
CA SER A 597 -11.06 -10.40 20.73
C SER A 597 -10.58 -9.71 22.00
N PHE A 598 -10.74 -8.39 22.08
CA PHE A 598 -10.13 -7.54 23.10
C PHE A 598 -10.71 -7.74 24.51
N GLU A 599 -11.95 -8.22 24.61
CA GLU A 599 -12.58 -8.54 25.90
C GLU A 599 -11.79 -9.60 26.69
N THR A 600 -11.01 -10.44 25.99
CA THR A 600 -10.20 -11.49 26.62
C THR A 600 -8.92 -10.96 27.27
N TRP A 601 -8.52 -9.72 26.96
CA TRP A 601 -7.24 -9.17 27.40
C TRP A 601 -7.20 -8.72 28.87
N ARG A 602 -8.30 -8.88 29.63
CA ARG A 602 -8.40 -8.56 31.07
C ARG A 602 -8.15 -7.08 31.42
N PHE A 603 -8.35 -6.16 30.47
CA PHE A 603 -8.24 -4.71 30.67
C PHE A 603 -9.58 -3.97 30.61
N GLU A 604 -10.70 -4.69 30.79
CA GLU A 604 -12.08 -4.13 30.73
C GLU A 604 -12.34 -3.33 29.43
N LEU A 605 -11.72 -3.77 28.33
CA LEU A 605 -11.94 -3.17 27.02
C LEU A 605 -13.35 -3.51 26.54
N LYS A 606 -14.05 -2.50 26.00
CA LYS A 606 -15.36 -2.65 25.37
C LYS A 606 -15.31 -3.72 24.28
N SER A 607 -16.33 -4.57 24.26
CA SER A 607 -16.58 -5.48 23.13
C SER A 607 -17.05 -4.69 21.91
N TRP A 608 -17.01 -5.30 20.74
CA TRP A 608 -17.57 -4.68 19.53
C TRP A 608 -19.07 -4.38 19.68
N GLY A 609 -19.84 -5.29 20.30
CA GLY A 609 -21.26 -5.08 20.57
C GLY A 609 -21.51 -3.86 21.47
N ASP A 610 -20.69 -3.64 22.49
CA ASP A 610 -20.79 -2.45 23.35
C ASP A 610 -20.53 -1.15 22.57
N GLU A 611 -19.58 -1.16 21.64
CA GLU A 611 -19.30 -0.01 20.76
C GLU A 611 -20.45 0.23 19.78
N ALA A 612 -20.96 -0.82 19.16
CA ALA A 612 -22.11 -0.73 18.25
C ALA A 612 -23.34 -0.17 18.97
N LYS A 613 -23.59 -0.60 20.21
CA LYS A 613 -24.65 -0.08 21.08
C LYS A 613 -24.50 1.41 21.35
N GLU A 614 -23.30 1.86 21.73
CA GLU A 614 -23.02 3.27 22.02
C GLU A 614 -23.17 4.13 20.76
N ILE A 615 -22.69 3.66 19.61
CA ILE A 615 -22.83 4.35 18.33
C ILE A 615 -24.32 4.50 17.96
N ALA A 616 -25.11 3.43 18.06
CA ALA A 616 -26.54 3.46 17.75
C ALA A 616 -27.31 4.40 18.70
N ALA A 617 -27.00 4.36 20.00
CA ALA A 617 -27.61 5.24 20.99
C ALA A 617 -27.26 6.72 20.74
N ASN A 618 -25.99 7.01 20.41
CA ASN A 618 -25.54 8.36 20.08
C ASN A 618 -26.21 8.88 18.81
N TYR A 619 -26.38 8.03 17.79
CA TYR A 619 -27.08 8.41 16.55
C TYR A 619 -28.54 8.76 16.83
N CYS A 620 -29.28 7.90 17.54
CA CYS A 620 -30.68 8.15 17.88
C CYS A 620 -30.84 9.40 18.75
N SER A 621 -29.94 9.62 19.70
CA SER A 621 -29.94 10.81 20.55
C SER A 621 -29.67 12.10 19.77
N ALA A 622 -28.70 12.08 18.85
CA ALA A 622 -28.30 13.26 18.10
C ALA A 622 -29.26 13.62 16.95
N PHE A 623 -29.87 12.62 16.30
CA PHE A 623 -30.63 12.81 15.06
C PHE A 623 -32.03 12.24 15.06
N GLY A 624 -32.41 11.48 16.08
CA GLY A 624 -33.71 10.82 16.11
C GLY A 624 -34.87 11.74 16.44
N GLU A 625 -34.66 12.91 17.07
CA GLU A 625 -35.73 13.84 17.49
C GLU A 625 -36.91 13.16 18.24
N GLY A 626 -36.70 11.97 18.81
CA GLY A 626 -37.71 11.12 19.44
C GLY A 626 -38.37 10.07 18.53
N GLU A 627 -38.13 10.09 17.22
CA GLU A 627 -38.66 9.14 16.23
C GLU A 627 -37.84 7.83 16.15
N TYR A 628 -36.53 7.89 16.37
CA TYR A 628 -35.67 6.71 16.36
C TYR A 628 -35.37 6.19 17.77
N GLN A 629 -35.47 4.87 17.94
CA GLN A 629 -34.99 4.17 19.13
C GLN A 629 -33.95 3.11 18.74
N PRO A 630 -32.89 2.94 19.56
CA PRO A 630 -31.91 1.90 19.33
C PRO A 630 -32.55 0.53 19.50
N VAL A 631 -32.37 -0.34 18.50
CA VAL A 631 -32.82 -1.74 18.52
C VAL A 631 -31.62 -2.69 18.56
N THR A 632 -31.85 -3.92 19.01
CA THR A 632 -30.81 -4.95 19.15
C THR A 632 -31.37 -6.35 18.91
N ASP A 633 -30.52 -7.26 18.45
CA ASP A 633 -30.81 -8.69 18.38
C ASP A 633 -30.72 -9.39 19.75
N GLY A 634 -30.34 -8.66 20.81
CA GLY A 634 -30.11 -9.20 22.14
C GLY A 634 -28.72 -9.80 22.34
N ALA A 635 -27.84 -9.69 21.34
CA ALA A 635 -26.46 -10.15 21.37
C ALA A 635 -25.49 -9.00 21.04
N TYR A 636 -25.00 -8.95 19.80
CA TYR A 636 -23.95 -8.01 19.39
C TYR A 636 -24.43 -7.02 18.32
N LEU A 637 -25.55 -7.28 17.63
CA LEU A 637 -26.06 -6.38 16.60
C LEU A 637 -26.89 -5.26 17.21
N HIS A 638 -26.58 -4.04 16.77
CA HIS A 638 -27.25 -2.82 17.18
C HIS A 638 -27.56 -1.94 15.96
N GLY A 639 -28.66 -1.20 16.03
CA GLY A 639 -29.12 -0.38 14.93
C GLY A 639 -30.33 0.49 15.30
N TRP A 640 -31.00 1.02 14.29
CA TRP A 640 -32.28 1.72 14.42
C TRP A 640 -33.12 1.49 13.18
N GLN A 641 -34.44 1.63 13.32
CA GLN A 641 -35.37 1.48 12.21
C GLN A 641 -35.80 2.86 11.68
N ASP A 642 -35.71 3.05 10.38
CA ASP A 642 -36.19 4.22 9.64
C ASP A 642 -37.22 3.76 8.60
N GLY A 643 -38.50 3.81 8.97
CA GLY A 643 -39.60 3.28 8.15
C GLY A 643 -39.48 1.77 7.93
N ASP A 644 -39.28 1.35 6.68
CA ASP A 644 -39.12 -0.06 6.28
C ASP A 644 -37.65 -0.52 6.19
N ILE A 645 -36.72 0.34 6.60
CA ILE A 645 -35.28 0.12 6.55
C ILE A 645 -34.76 -0.09 7.97
N LEU A 646 -34.02 -1.18 8.17
CA LEU A 646 -33.19 -1.37 9.35
C LEU A 646 -31.76 -0.91 9.06
N ASP A 647 -31.33 0.15 9.71
CA ASP A 647 -29.95 0.61 9.72
C ASP A 647 -29.17 -0.14 10.79
N VAL A 648 -28.20 -0.95 10.35
CA VAL A 648 -27.36 -1.74 11.24
C VAL A 648 -25.98 -1.09 11.35
N VAL A 649 -25.50 -0.90 12.57
CA VAL A 649 -24.10 -0.53 12.81
C VAL A 649 -23.24 -1.75 12.48
N ALA A 650 -22.52 -1.69 11.37
CA ALA A 650 -21.76 -2.80 10.82
C ALA A 650 -20.25 -2.63 11.07
N HIS A 651 -19.55 -3.75 11.25
CA HIS A 651 -18.09 -3.72 11.27
C HIS A 651 -17.56 -3.34 9.86
N PRO A 652 -16.49 -2.53 9.73
CA PRO A 652 -16.01 -2.04 8.42
C PRO A 652 -15.65 -3.14 7.39
N LEU A 653 -15.27 -4.33 7.87
CA LEU A 653 -14.93 -5.48 7.03
C LEU A 653 -16.14 -6.33 6.64
N TRP A 654 -17.33 -6.12 7.19
CA TRP A 654 -18.50 -6.93 6.82
C TRP A 654 -18.96 -6.61 5.40
N GLU A 655 -19.40 -7.66 4.70
CA GLU A 655 -19.95 -7.62 3.35
C GLU A 655 -21.19 -8.53 3.33
N PHE A 656 -22.32 -8.00 2.87
CA PHE A 656 -23.58 -8.74 2.88
C PHE A 656 -23.71 -9.66 1.66
N ASP A 657 -23.91 -10.95 1.91
CA ASP A 657 -24.24 -11.93 0.88
C ASP A 657 -25.75 -12.18 0.85
N SER A 658 -26.39 -11.80 -0.26
CA SER A 658 -27.82 -12.06 -0.52
C SER A 658 -28.21 -13.55 -0.47
N LEU A 659 -27.26 -14.46 -0.68
CA LEU A 659 -27.46 -15.90 -0.60
C LEU A 659 -27.31 -16.46 0.82
N MET A 660 -26.95 -15.62 1.81
CA MET A 660 -26.81 -16.00 3.23
C MET A 660 -25.88 -17.21 3.45
N ARG A 661 -24.79 -17.31 2.68
CA ARG A 661 -23.83 -18.42 2.82
C ARG A 661 -22.93 -18.27 4.04
N ASP A 662 -22.82 -17.06 4.57
CA ASP A 662 -21.97 -16.72 5.72
C ASP A 662 -22.77 -16.37 6.98
N VAL A 663 -22.10 -16.46 8.12
CA VAL A 663 -22.69 -16.24 9.45
C VAL A 663 -23.14 -14.78 9.66
N VAL A 664 -22.40 -13.81 9.13
CA VAL A 664 -22.69 -12.38 9.30
C VAL A 664 -24.02 -12.04 8.64
N SER A 665 -24.19 -12.43 7.37
CA SER A 665 -25.44 -12.23 6.61
C SER A 665 -26.62 -12.95 7.25
N GLN A 666 -26.43 -14.18 7.76
CA GLN A 666 -27.46 -14.93 8.49
C GLN A 666 -27.90 -14.21 9.77
N SER A 667 -26.96 -13.70 10.57
CA SER A 667 -27.26 -12.95 11.79
C SER A 667 -28.00 -11.64 11.48
N ILE A 668 -27.57 -10.90 10.45
CA ILE A 668 -28.21 -9.65 10.02
C ILE A 668 -29.66 -9.89 9.56
N VAL A 669 -29.91 -10.93 8.75
CA VAL A 669 -31.27 -11.26 8.30
C VAL A 669 -32.15 -11.71 9.47
N THR A 670 -31.60 -12.47 10.41
CA THR A 670 -32.31 -12.88 11.63
C THR A 670 -32.68 -11.66 12.48
N PHE A 671 -31.77 -10.70 12.62
CA PHE A 671 -32.04 -9.44 13.31
C PHE A 671 -33.11 -8.61 12.60
N ALA A 672 -33.05 -8.50 11.26
CA ALA A 672 -34.08 -7.81 10.49
C ALA A 672 -35.48 -8.43 10.67
N ARG A 673 -35.56 -9.77 10.71
CA ARG A 673 -36.82 -10.50 10.93
C ARG A 673 -37.38 -10.38 12.34
N SER A 674 -36.56 -10.05 13.34
CA SER A 674 -37.05 -9.84 14.71
C SER A 674 -37.71 -8.47 14.88
N GLN A 675 -37.52 -7.56 13.92
CA GLN A 675 -38.16 -6.25 13.89
C GLN A 675 -39.44 -6.25 13.05
N SER A 676 -40.43 -5.45 13.44
CA SER A 676 -41.69 -5.32 12.71
C SER A 676 -41.55 -4.43 11.48
N ASN A 677 -42.11 -4.83 10.34
CA ASN A 677 -42.20 -4.03 9.10
C ASN A 677 -40.85 -3.68 8.45
N VAL A 678 -39.82 -4.51 8.59
CA VAL A 678 -38.52 -4.31 7.90
C VAL A 678 -38.50 -5.07 6.58
N ASN A 679 -38.37 -4.34 5.47
CA ASN A 679 -38.20 -4.90 4.13
C ASN A 679 -36.77 -4.76 3.61
N TYR A 680 -35.98 -3.87 4.21
CA TYR A 680 -34.64 -3.57 3.74
C TYR A 680 -33.66 -3.44 4.89
N VAL A 681 -32.40 -3.80 4.62
CA VAL A 681 -31.29 -3.57 5.54
C VAL A 681 -30.25 -2.71 4.88
N ARG A 682 -29.70 -1.75 5.63
CA ARG A 682 -28.55 -0.95 5.21
C ARG A 682 -27.45 -1.09 6.26
N LEU A 683 -26.25 -1.41 5.80
CA LEU A 683 -25.07 -1.56 6.65
C LEU A 683 -24.31 -0.25 6.70
N LEU A 684 -24.23 0.36 7.89
CA LEU A 684 -23.52 1.61 8.12
C LEU A 684 -22.26 1.31 8.93
N ASP A 685 -21.08 1.60 8.37
CA ASP A 685 -19.83 1.20 9.01
C ASP A 685 -19.55 1.99 10.31
N SER A 686 -19.11 1.28 11.34
CA SER A 686 -18.82 1.86 12.65
C SER A 686 -17.68 2.89 12.63
N PHE A 687 -16.74 2.78 11.68
CA PHE A 687 -15.61 3.70 11.54
C PHE A 687 -16.09 5.13 11.17
N ASN A 688 -16.98 5.25 10.19
CA ASN A 688 -17.53 6.52 9.76
C ASN A 688 -18.60 7.05 10.71
N LEU A 689 -19.42 6.18 11.30
CA LEU A 689 -20.40 6.59 12.30
C LEU A 689 -19.73 7.18 13.56
N SER A 690 -18.62 6.61 14.02
CA SER A 690 -17.89 7.12 15.20
C SER A 690 -17.13 8.43 14.95
N ARG A 691 -16.71 8.70 13.71
CA ARG A 691 -15.84 9.86 13.38
C ARG A 691 -16.57 11.00 12.66
N ARG A 692 -17.57 10.70 11.85
CA ARG A 692 -18.28 11.65 10.98
C ARG A 692 -19.75 11.26 10.78
N MET A 693 -20.45 11.00 11.87
CA MET A 693 -21.85 10.57 11.89
C MET A 693 -22.78 11.43 11.02
N SER A 694 -22.66 12.77 11.09
CA SER A 694 -23.47 13.68 10.26
C SER A 694 -23.22 13.52 8.76
N TRP A 695 -22.00 13.14 8.37
CA TRP A 695 -21.67 12.85 6.98
C TRP A 695 -22.36 11.56 6.51
N VAL A 696 -22.37 10.52 7.34
CA VAL A 696 -23.07 9.25 7.04
C VAL A 696 -24.56 9.51 6.80
N ARG A 697 -25.21 10.28 7.67
CA ARG A 697 -26.62 10.66 7.53
C ARG A 697 -26.92 11.38 6.22
N ASN A 698 -26.03 12.29 5.81
CA ASN A 698 -26.22 13.12 4.62
C ASN A 698 -25.85 12.44 3.30
N ASN A 699 -25.20 11.26 3.34
CA ASN A 699 -24.76 10.54 2.15
C ASN A 699 -25.14 9.05 2.21
N PRO A 700 -26.44 8.72 2.38
CA PRO A 700 -26.90 7.34 2.49
C PRO A 700 -26.64 6.51 1.22
N GLU A 701 -26.47 7.14 0.06
CA GLU A 701 -26.25 6.51 -1.24
C GLU A 701 -24.95 5.70 -1.32
N PHE A 702 -23.96 6.00 -0.48
CA PHE A 702 -22.70 5.24 -0.41
C PHE A 702 -22.84 3.92 0.34
N PHE A 703 -23.96 3.68 1.01
CA PHE A 703 -24.24 2.49 1.79
C PHE A 703 -25.34 1.68 1.11
N LEU A 704 -24.97 0.49 0.62
CA LEU A 704 -25.88 -0.36 -0.14
C LEU A 704 -27.09 -0.77 0.71
N LYS A 705 -28.28 -0.56 0.13
CA LYS A 705 -29.56 -1.01 0.66
C LYS A 705 -29.85 -2.40 0.09
N HIS A 706 -29.98 -3.38 0.96
CA HIS A 706 -30.28 -4.76 0.61
C HIS A 706 -31.78 -5.02 0.82
N ASP A 707 -32.43 -5.53 -0.23
CA ASP A 707 -33.84 -5.94 -0.18
C ASP A 707 -33.94 -7.29 0.52
N LEU A 708 -34.90 -7.44 1.44
CA LEU A 708 -35.22 -8.70 2.12
C LEU A 708 -36.65 -9.18 1.81
N SER A 709 -37.40 -8.46 0.99
CA SER A 709 -38.81 -8.77 0.67
C SER A 709 -38.97 -10.13 -0.01
N TYR A 710 -37.93 -10.63 -0.69
CA TYR A 710 -37.93 -11.95 -1.31
C TYR A 710 -37.88 -13.12 -0.31
N LEU A 711 -37.59 -12.86 0.97
CA LEU A 711 -37.38 -13.89 1.99
C LEU A 711 -38.63 -14.29 2.79
N GLY A 712 -39.80 -13.71 2.48
CA GLY A 712 -41.10 -14.07 3.08
C GLY A 712 -41.25 -13.68 4.55
N SER A 713 -42.37 -13.02 4.88
CA SER A 713 -42.72 -12.62 6.25
C SER A 713 -43.20 -13.83 7.07
N SER A 714 -42.39 -14.30 8.03
CA SER A 714 -42.84 -15.23 9.07
C SER A 714 -43.25 -14.43 10.32
N HIS A 715 -44.48 -13.93 10.35
CA HIS A 715 -45.06 -13.43 11.60
C HIS A 715 -45.62 -14.61 12.40
N SER A 716 -45.07 -14.80 13.61
CA SER A 716 -45.58 -15.67 14.65
C SER A 716 -46.70 -14.95 15.42
N ASP A 717 -47.95 -15.36 15.21
CA ASP A 717 -49.04 -15.08 16.14
C ASP A 717 -49.47 -16.39 16.82
N GLY A 718 -49.38 -16.41 18.15
CA GLY A 718 -49.96 -17.48 18.97
C GLY A 718 -51.36 -17.10 19.41
N LEU A 719 -52.37 -17.95 19.15
CA LEU A 719 -53.25 -18.58 20.15
C LEU A 719 -54.37 -19.41 19.49
N SER A 720 -54.65 -20.56 20.12
CA SER A 720 -55.93 -21.28 20.21
C SER A 720 -56.68 -21.75 18.94
N SER A 721 -56.65 -23.08 18.77
CA SER A 721 -57.76 -23.96 18.39
C SER A 721 -58.90 -23.41 17.50
N SER A 722 -58.90 -23.80 16.22
CA SER A 722 -59.96 -24.65 15.62
C SER A 722 -59.79 -24.75 14.10
N GLY A 723 -59.87 -25.97 13.55
CA GLY A 723 -60.28 -26.19 12.16
C GLY A 723 -59.19 -26.56 11.16
N SER A 724 -58.96 -27.86 11.05
CA SER A 724 -58.35 -28.64 9.95
C SER A 724 -58.26 -28.01 8.54
N SER A 725 -57.06 -28.10 7.93
CA SER A 725 -56.85 -28.92 6.72
C SER A 725 -55.35 -29.11 6.44
N SER A 726 -54.93 -30.36 6.38
CA SER A 726 -53.57 -30.85 6.09
C SER A 726 -53.00 -30.37 4.75
N SER A 727 -51.88 -29.65 4.76
CA SER A 727 -50.96 -29.60 3.62
C SER A 727 -49.87 -30.65 3.86
N ASN A 728 -49.96 -31.78 3.16
CA ASN A 728 -48.91 -32.81 3.20
C ASN A 728 -47.62 -32.23 2.58
N ASP A 729 -46.51 -32.35 3.30
CA ASP A 729 -45.17 -31.97 2.81
C ASP A 729 -44.82 -32.83 1.58
N LEU A 730 -44.63 -32.16 0.43
CA LEU A 730 -44.38 -32.81 -0.87
C LEU A 730 -43.09 -33.65 -0.83
N ASN A 731 -42.09 -33.23 -0.06
CA ASN A 731 -40.85 -33.98 0.10
C ASN A 731 -41.09 -35.32 0.79
N GLN A 732 -41.94 -35.32 1.82
CA GLN A 732 -42.29 -36.52 2.56
C GLN A 732 -43.07 -37.50 1.68
N LEU A 733 -44.11 -37.03 0.97
CA LEU A 733 -44.90 -37.85 0.04
C LEU A 733 -44.05 -38.52 -1.06
N ILE A 734 -43.10 -37.78 -1.63
CA ILE A 734 -42.21 -38.31 -2.67
C ILE A 734 -41.23 -39.32 -2.06
N SER A 735 -40.73 -39.10 -0.85
CA SER A 735 -39.79 -40.02 -0.19
C SER A 735 -40.42 -41.36 0.18
N GLU A 736 -41.71 -41.36 0.57
CA GLU A 736 -42.45 -42.54 1.01
C GLU A 736 -43.07 -43.35 -0.16
N SER A 737 -43.20 -42.74 -1.34
CA SER A 737 -43.76 -43.39 -2.54
C SER A 737 -42.73 -44.24 -3.28
N GLU A 738 -43.12 -45.43 -3.76
CA GLU A 738 -42.29 -46.27 -4.65
C GLU A 738 -42.53 -45.90 -6.12
N ILE A 739 -41.56 -46.17 -7.00
CA ILE A 739 -41.68 -45.93 -8.44
C ILE A 739 -42.88 -46.74 -8.99
N GLY A 740 -43.80 -46.07 -9.70
CA GLY A 740 -45.04 -46.64 -10.23
C GLY A 740 -46.24 -46.59 -9.28
N LYS A 741 -46.09 -46.06 -8.05
CA LYS A 741 -47.23 -45.84 -7.14
C LYS A 741 -47.82 -44.44 -7.30
N LEU A 742 -49.14 -44.37 -7.12
CA LEU A 742 -49.93 -43.14 -7.16
C LEU A 742 -49.97 -42.49 -5.77
N PHE A 743 -49.85 -41.16 -5.73
CA PHE A 743 -50.04 -40.35 -4.52
C PHE A 743 -50.79 -39.06 -4.86
N GLU A 744 -51.52 -38.50 -3.88
CA GLU A 744 -52.30 -37.28 -4.07
C GLU A 744 -51.55 -36.05 -3.54
N TYR A 745 -51.49 -34.99 -4.36
CA TYR A 745 -50.90 -33.71 -4.00
C TYR A 745 -51.54 -32.55 -4.77
N ASP A 746 -51.86 -31.45 -4.07
CA ASP A 746 -52.56 -30.26 -4.60
C ASP A 746 -53.87 -30.59 -5.36
N GLY A 747 -54.60 -31.63 -4.91
CA GLY A 747 -55.87 -32.07 -5.50
C GLY A 747 -55.75 -32.91 -6.79
N ASP A 748 -54.52 -33.28 -7.16
CA ASP A 748 -54.21 -34.08 -8.35
C ASP A 748 -53.58 -35.42 -7.96
N VAL A 749 -53.77 -36.44 -8.82
CA VAL A 749 -53.16 -37.77 -8.65
C VAL A 749 -51.86 -37.84 -9.47
N TRP A 750 -50.76 -38.17 -8.79
CA TRP A 750 -49.41 -38.20 -9.35
C TRP A 750 -48.85 -39.62 -9.29
N GLU A 751 -48.20 -40.06 -10.36
CA GLU A 751 -47.46 -41.31 -10.40
C GLU A 751 -45.96 -41.02 -10.26
N LYS A 752 -45.29 -41.64 -9.28
CA LYS A 752 -43.84 -41.50 -9.14
C LYS A 752 -43.13 -42.21 -10.28
N VAL A 753 -42.23 -41.51 -10.98
CA VAL A 753 -41.49 -42.04 -12.13
C VAL A 753 -39.99 -42.09 -11.86
N LEU A 754 -39.26 -42.85 -12.66
CA LEU A 754 -37.79 -42.84 -12.62
C LEU A 754 -37.28 -41.43 -12.99
N GLU A 755 -36.30 -40.92 -12.25
CA GLU A 755 -35.71 -39.60 -12.48
C GLU A 755 -35.19 -39.46 -13.92
N GLN A 756 -35.71 -38.47 -14.63
CA GLN A 756 -35.36 -38.15 -16.02
C GLN A 756 -35.16 -36.64 -16.16
N ASP A 757 -34.40 -36.25 -17.18
CA ASP A 757 -34.18 -34.84 -17.49
C ASP A 757 -35.48 -34.19 -17.98
N ALA A 758 -35.90 -33.12 -17.29
CA ALA A 758 -37.12 -32.39 -17.57
C ALA A 758 -37.08 -31.69 -18.93
N TRP A 759 -35.90 -31.41 -19.51
CA TRP A 759 -35.78 -30.78 -20.83
C TRP A 759 -35.91 -31.75 -22.01
N SER A 760 -35.96 -33.07 -21.74
CA SER A 760 -36.00 -34.12 -22.77
C SER A 760 -37.28 -34.97 -22.75
N ILE A 761 -38.19 -34.73 -21.79
CA ILE A 761 -39.40 -35.53 -21.59
C ILE A 761 -40.59 -35.03 -22.43
N ALA A 762 -41.62 -35.86 -22.60
CA ALA A 762 -42.83 -35.47 -23.34
C ALA A 762 -43.60 -34.32 -22.66
N LYS A 763 -44.48 -33.65 -23.42
CA LYS A 763 -45.36 -32.60 -22.88
C LYS A 763 -46.31 -33.18 -21.82
N GLY A 764 -46.45 -32.51 -20.68
CA GLY A 764 -47.23 -33.01 -19.55
C GLY A 764 -47.14 -32.11 -18.32
N ASN A 765 -47.79 -32.53 -17.24
CA ASN A 765 -47.65 -31.89 -15.92
C ASN A 765 -46.79 -32.82 -15.04
N TYR A 766 -45.74 -32.27 -14.46
CA TYR A 766 -44.73 -33.01 -13.73
C TYR A 766 -44.40 -32.34 -12.40
N ILE A 767 -43.97 -33.12 -11.42
CA ILE A 767 -43.25 -32.60 -10.26
C ILE A 767 -41.76 -32.64 -10.58
N LEU A 768 -41.08 -31.50 -10.45
CA LEU A 768 -39.68 -31.30 -10.81
C LEU A 768 -38.84 -30.96 -9.58
N ARG A 769 -37.54 -31.28 -9.62
CA ARG A 769 -36.56 -30.93 -8.58
C ARG A 769 -35.21 -30.55 -9.20
N GLN A 770 -34.56 -29.55 -8.59
CA GLN A 770 -33.14 -29.27 -8.76
C GLN A 770 -32.46 -29.39 -7.40
N ASP A 771 -31.21 -29.85 -7.38
CA ASP A 771 -30.45 -29.99 -6.13
C ASP A 771 -30.38 -28.63 -5.40
N GLY A 772 -30.78 -28.62 -4.13
CA GLY A 772 -30.86 -27.41 -3.31
C GLY A 772 -32.20 -26.65 -3.36
N TYR A 773 -33.20 -27.12 -4.12
CA TYR A 773 -34.54 -26.52 -4.19
C TYR A 773 -35.64 -27.53 -3.79
N GLU A 774 -36.73 -27.04 -3.20
CA GLU A 774 -37.92 -27.87 -2.94
C GLU A 774 -38.58 -28.34 -4.25
N PRO A 775 -39.10 -29.57 -4.31
CA PRO A 775 -39.85 -30.05 -5.47
C PRO A 775 -41.07 -29.17 -5.75
N PHE A 776 -41.41 -29.01 -7.03
CA PHE A 776 -42.58 -28.22 -7.41
C PHE A 776 -43.28 -28.77 -8.65
N ALA A 777 -44.59 -28.54 -8.74
CA ALA A 777 -45.36 -28.89 -9.93
C ALA A 777 -45.17 -27.86 -11.06
N ALA A 778 -44.84 -28.34 -12.26
CA ALA A 778 -44.67 -27.53 -13.46
C ALA A 778 -45.24 -28.21 -14.70
N ARG A 779 -45.67 -27.40 -15.67
CA ARG A 779 -46.15 -27.86 -16.96
C ARG A 779 -45.05 -27.74 -18.01
N ILE A 780 -44.83 -28.81 -18.75
CA ILE A 780 -43.89 -28.90 -19.86
C ILE A 780 -44.69 -28.86 -21.17
N SER A 781 -44.30 -27.95 -22.05
CA SER A 781 -44.94 -27.73 -23.36
C SER A 781 -43.88 -27.55 -24.43
N SER A 782 -44.13 -27.97 -25.67
CA SER A 782 -43.23 -27.70 -26.80
C SER A 782 -43.72 -26.51 -27.61
N MET A 783 -42.81 -25.60 -27.98
CA MET A 783 -43.10 -24.52 -28.92
C MET A 783 -42.36 -24.73 -30.25
N PRO A 784 -43.04 -24.62 -31.41
CA PRO A 784 -42.38 -24.75 -32.71
C PRO A 784 -41.24 -23.73 -32.84
N GLY A 785 -40.02 -24.21 -33.08
CA GLY A 785 -38.82 -23.37 -33.30
C GLY A 785 -38.08 -22.87 -32.05
N GLN A 786 -38.60 -23.10 -30.83
CA GLN A 786 -37.98 -22.61 -29.58
C GLN A 786 -37.69 -23.70 -28.52
N GLY A 787 -37.91 -24.98 -28.85
CA GLY A 787 -37.65 -26.10 -27.93
C GLY A 787 -38.75 -26.29 -26.87
N GLN A 788 -38.39 -26.96 -25.76
CA GLN A 788 -39.30 -27.19 -24.64
C GLN A 788 -39.39 -25.97 -23.73
N ARG A 789 -40.60 -25.70 -23.23
CA ARG A 789 -40.92 -24.62 -22.30
C ARG A 789 -41.52 -25.21 -21.03
N ILE A 790 -40.84 -25.00 -19.91
CA ILE A 790 -41.24 -25.44 -18.58
C ILE A 790 -41.80 -24.24 -17.81
N LYS A 791 -42.99 -24.36 -17.23
CA LYS A 791 -43.66 -23.26 -16.50
C LYS A 791 -44.29 -23.75 -15.21
N GLN A 792 -43.91 -23.14 -14.08
CA GLN A 792 -44.56 -23.35 -12.79
C GLN A 792 -45.87 -22.54 -12.71
N LYS A 793 -46.86 -23.05 -11.97
CA LYS A 793 -48.15 -22.37 -11.73
C LYS A 793 -47.89 -20.94 -11.22
N ASN A 794 -48.44 -19.94 -11.91
CA ASN A 794 -48.30 -18.50 -11.61
C ASN A 794 -46.88 -17.91 -11.63
N LYS A 795 -45.89 -18.57 -12.24
CA LYS A 795 -44.52 -18.04 -12.41
C LYS A 795 -44.12 -17.92 -13.90
N PRO A 796 -43.08 -17.13 -14.24
CA PRO A 796 -42.52 -17.10 -15.58
C PRO A 796 -41.96 -18.48 -15.99
N SER A 797 -41.78 -18.70 -17.31
CA SER A 797 -41.18 -19.94 -17.79
C SER A 797 -39.70 -20.01 -17.45
N LEU A 798 -39.25 -21.19 -17.01
CA LEU A 798 -37.86 -21.46 -16.69
C LEU A 798 -37.02 -21.45 -17.98
N LYS A 799 -35.75 -21.04 -17.86
CA LYS A 799 -34.75 -21.08 -18.93
C LYS A 799 -33.73 -22.18 -18.63
N ASN A 800 -33.35 -22.96 -19.63
CA ASN A 800 -32.39 -24.06 -19.48
C ASN A 800 -31.04 -23.58 -18.92
N GLU A 801 -30.56 -22.40 -19.33
CA GLU A 801 -29.33 -21.77 -18.84
C GLU A 801 -29.31 -21.57 -17.31
N GLN A 802 -30.48 -21.34 -16.69
CA GLN A 802 -30.62 -21.09 -15.26
C GLN A 802 -30.94 -22.37 -14.47
N TRP A 803 -31.49 -23.40 -15.13
CA TRP A 803 -31.92 -24.67 -14.53
C TRP A 803 -31.43 -25.89 -15.35
N PRO A 804 -30.11 -26.08 -15.49
CA PRO A 804 -29.55 -27.09 -16.41
C PRO A 804 -29.70 -28.53 -15.92
N VAL A 805 -29.97 -28.75 -14.63
CA VAL A 805 -30.07 -30.08 -13.99
C VAL A 805 -31.45 -30.24 -13.33
N LEU A 806 -32.50 -30.03 -14.12
CA LEU A 806 -33.88 -30.12 -13.65
C LEU A 806 -34.42 -31.54 -13.87
N LYS A 807 -34.76 -32.25 -12.78
CA LYS A 807 -35.19 -33.65 -12.83
C LYS A 807 -36.69 -33.81 -12.61
N VAL A 808 -37.31 -34.75 -13.30
CA VAL A 808 -38.70 -35.17 -13.10
C VAL A 808 -38.78 -36.21 -11.98
N LEU A 809 -39.69 -36.02 -11.02
CA LEU A 809 -39.93 -36.96 -9.90
C LEU A 809 -41.27 -37.70 -10.03
N ALA A 810 -42.29 -37.06 -10.57
CA ALA A 810 -43.61 -37.66 -10.76
C ALA A 810 -44.31 -37.03 -11.97
N HIS A 811 -45.20 -37.80 -12.60
CA HIS A 811 -46.06 -37.36 -13.71
C HIS A 811 -47.52 -37.38 -13.26
N ARG A 812 -48.30 -36.37 -13.63
CA ARG A 812 -49.73 -36.32 -13.35
C ARG A 812 -50.49 -37.27 -14.27
N GLN A 813 -51.33 -38.14 -13.71
CA GLN A 813 -52.21 -39.00 -14.51
C GLN A 813 -53.35 -38.22 -15.19
#